data_AF-A0A966R4J5-F1
#
_entry.id   AF-A0A966R4J5-F1
#
_cell.length_a   1.000
_cell.length_b   1.000
_cell.length_c   1.000
_cell.angle_alpha   90.00
_cell.angle_beta   90.00
_cell.angle_gamma   90.00
#
_symmetry.space_group_name_H-M   'P 1'
#
loop_
_entity.id
_entity.type
_entity.pdbx_description
1 polymer ?
#
loop_
_entity_poly.entity_id
_entity_poly.type
_entity_poly.pdbx_seq_one_letter_code
_entity_poly.pdbx_strand_id
1 'polypeptide(L)'
;MLAWMGAPRVYEGFLTVDPPTQLAQRQQLQFEGERRYNDLARLQDPLAPTPPDAAMVDAAVNTALPAAATARPSLLGLIGSSLGLGAADDGSGKAPGAPTVEQTGIIAQKIAFCESLPLDCTALDDPRAAECGMCHRDGLDSRGRAHRGGMFISSDDQIRANELSNTNGGPASYRPSVGSCAPQNFTLMRENCQARELQLQCQRAGAATSANQCGQCYGAAPAGATGLLYVGPKPRAYTAILNVSHPGAYSGPGGAGLVVTLANGGTVQLPPSSRAVLDPQTVAITVTEGDTIKIQIYGCPAVWCGWLSSPDGKRVVSLDVGEQAIAPTNGLVIAGDKRSGQVGAAVAKDADIWSTFQAQVPNTVLWYGRRSEILLPIIRQAWYSTGPPDGIRQGAVVTDYVTSIINTSSSITISTNLPGFSPDPAPGQAKMLWLTYDDGTSASYPDGTTITLTGIATATTATLTIQVPATLVDPIFADDKADCPTGPLVLTEVGAGLMGAHSCFKADGSFNPTPYCLQELFAAAGGTPKGTDYPSTQAKATALVAPSGTLDDTVAALNNRANIALYGVDMNGAPVDFATFKDASMRMFGTAPKNPCDGPNAQTGPHSPECLDYLWRTSGNPGADANVTVDPTSLPYQYCGAAGLLAPLNADGTPNQANVAAANANGSLPGIRGFYQSIFQAARDSSDFDAQAAAMRNCYNINLEPPVAPTGSCPPPNPTDWNCLGPSATAQPEVFAVCPKNDYTVARRRRRGQTGAAVRGRLMARPTIR
;
A
#
# COMPACT_ATOMS: atom_id res chain seq x y z
N MET A 1 69.65 23.68 -46.61
CA MET A 1 68.56 24.07 -47.53
C MET A 1 67.56 24.86 -46.69
N LEU A 2 67.48 26.18 -46.85
CA LEU A 2 66.56 26.89 -47.79
C LEU A 2 65.10 26.71 -47.32
N ALA A 3 64.48 27.65 -46.58
CA ALA A 3 64.08 29.04 -46.92
C ALA A 3 62.77 29.08 -47.76
N TRP A 4 61.82 30.03 -47.60
CA TRP A 4 61.86 31.32 -46.88
C TRP A 4 60.44 31.80 -46.44
N MET A 5 60.40 32.94 -45.74
CA MET A 5 59.33 33.82 -45.20
C MET A 5 57.90 33.81 -45.82
N GLY A 6 56.83 34.30 -45.14
CA GLY A 6 56.75 35.02 -43.85
C GLY A 6 55.31 35.41 -43.41
N ALA A 7 55.19 36.34 -42.45
CA ALA A 7 53.96 36.79 -41.77
C ALA A 7 53.76 38.33 -41.92
N PRO A 8 52.82 39.04 -41.25
CA PRO A 8 51.69 38.63 -40.37
C PRO A 8 50.35 39.37 -40.67
N ARG A 9 49.29 39.12 -39.87
CA ARG A 9 48.35 40.16 -39.38
C ARG A 9 47.44 39.66 -38.25
N VAL A 10 46.88 40.61 -37.49
CA VAL A 10 45.99 40.41 -36.33
C VAL A 10 44.63 41.01 -36.66
N TYR A 11 43.54 40.41 -36.19
CA TYR A 11 42.29 41.11 -35.88
C TYR A 11 41.54 40.40 -34.74
N GLU A 12 41.05 41.18 -33.78
CA GLU A 12 40.06 40.75 -32.80
C GLU A 12 38.66 40.89 -33.43
N GLY A 13 37.73 39.98 -33.12
CA GLY A 13 36.36 40.07 -33.63
C GLY A 13 35.47 38.89 -33.27
N PHE A 14 34.39 39.19 -32.55
CA PHE A 14 33.22 38.37 -32.19
C PHE A 14 32.99 37.02 -32.89
N LEU A 15 32.59 36.03 -32.09
CA LEU A 15 32.06 34.73 -32.53
C LEU A 15 30.82 34.89 -33.42
N THR A 16 31.02 34.88 -34.74
CA THR A 16 29.94 34.69 -35.72
C THR A 16 29.55 33.21 -35.73
N VAL A 17 28.62 32.83 -34.86
CA VAL A 17 28.03 31.49 -34.82
C VAL A 17 27.21 31.26 -36.09
N ASP A 18 27.53 30.20 -36.83
CA ASP A 18 27.01 29.91 -38.16
C ASP A 18 25.46 29.71 -38.14
N PRO A 19 24.66 30.41 -38.98
CA PRO A 19 23.20 30.39 -38.92
C PRO A 19 22.51 29.01 -38.88
N PRO A 20 22.99 27.93 -39.55
CA PRO A 20 22.42 26.59 -39.42
C PRO A 20 22.43 26.08 -37.97
N THR A 21 23.46 26.41 -37.19
CA THR A 21 23.56 25.98 -35.79
C THR A 21 22.57 26.71 -34.88
N GLN A 22 22.31 28.00 -35.11
CA GLN A 22 21.24 28.71 -34.39
C GLN A 22 19.85 28.18 -34.80
N LEU A 23 19.65 27.80 -36.06
CA LEU A 23 18.38 27.21 -36.49
C LEU A 23 18.16 25.85 -35.82
N ALA A 24 19.15 24.96 -35.85
CA ALA A 24 19.10 23.66 -35.18
C ALA A 24 18.91 23.81 -33.66
N GLN A 25 19.60 24.75 -33.02
CA GLN A 25 19.47 25.01 -31.58
C GLN A 25 18.09 25.59 -31.23
N ARG A 26 17.50 26.46 -32.08
CA ARG A 26 16.11 26.92 -31.91
C ARG A 26 15.10 25.81 -32.15
N GLN A 27 15.29 24.95 -33.15
CA GLN A 27 14.42 23.81 -33.41
C GLN A 27 14.48 22.79 -32.26
N GLN A 28 15.66 22.52 -31.70
CA GLN A 28 15.82 21.69 -30.51
C GLN A 28 15.16 22.32 -29.28
N LEU A 29 15.28 23.64 -29.08
CA LEU A 29 14.55 24.37 -28.03
C LEU A 29 13.03 24.39 -28.26
N GLN A 30 12.56 24.37 -29.50
CA GLN A 30 11.13 24.21 -29.83
C GLN A 30 10.65 22.78 -29.53
N PHE A 31 11.38 21.74 -29.92
CA PHE A 31 11.03 20.35 -29.59
C PHE A 31 11.12 20.05 -28.09
N GLU A 32 12.08 20.63 -27.37
CA GLU A 32 12.07 20.62 -25.91
C GLU A 32 10.88 21.40 -25.34
N GLY A 33 10.52 22.55 -25.91
CA GLY A 33 9.31 23.29 -25.54
C GLY A 33 8.03 22.47 -25.75
N GLU A 34 7.87 21.85 -26.90
CA GLU A 34 6.73 21.01 -27.26
C GLU A 34 6.66 19.75 -26.38
N ARG A 35 7.80 19.15 -26.00
CA ARG A 35 7.85 18.12 -24.94
C ARG A 35 7.56 18.66 -23.53
N ARG A 36 7.91 19.90 -23.23
CA ARG A 36 7.67 20.57 -21.93
C ARG A 36 6.24 21.13 -21.77
N TYR A 37 5.46 21.22 -22.85
CA TYR A 37 4.09 21.76 -22.87
C TYR A 37 3.04 20.81 -23.48
N ASN A 38 3.40 19.58 -23.83
CA ASN A 38 2.42 18.54 -24.18
C ASN A 38 2.05 17.72 -22.93
N ASP A 39 1.10 18.22 -22.15
CA ASP A 39 0.70 17.61 -20.88
C ASP A 39 0.06 16.22 -21.04
N LEU A 40 -0.48 15.90 -22.21
CA LEU A 40 -1.00 14.56 -22.52
C LEU A 40 0.09 13.50 -22.70
N ALA A 41 1.26 13.87 -23.23
CA ALA A 41 2.39 12.95 -23.38
C ALA A 41 3.09 12.59 -22.05
N ARG A 42 2.76 13.30 -20.96
CA ARG A 42 3.28 13.07 -19.61
C ARG A 42 2.44 12.09 -18.78
N LEU A 43 1.17 11.94 -19.14
CA LEU A 43 0.22 11.02 -18.50
C LEU A 43 0.25 9.61 -19.13
N GLN A 44 1.15 9.36 -20.09
CA GLN A 44 1.33 8.04 -20.68
C GLN A 44 2.29 7.22 -19.81
N ASP A 45 1.77 6.12 -19.25
CA ASP A 45 2.58 5.11 -18.56
C ASP A 45 3.67 4.56 -19.51
N PRO A 46 4.97 4.65 -19.17
CA PRO A 46 6.05 4.14 -20.00
C PRO A 46 6.06 2.60 -20.15
N LEU A 47 5.24 1.88 -19.38
CA LEU A 47 5.05 0.43 -19.47
C LEU A 47 3.79 0.03 -20.27
N ALA A 48 2.96 0.99 -20.71
CA ALA A 48 1.76 0.71 -21.47
C ALA A 48 2.10 0.11 -22.84
N PRO A 49 1.57 -1.07 -23.22
CA PRO A 49 1.86 -1.68 -24.50
C PRO A 49 1.30 -0.82 -25.64
N THR A 50 2.18 -0.31 -26.50
CA THR A 50 1.83 0.51 -27.65
C THR A 50 0.84 -0.22 -28.57
N PRO A 51 -0.24 0.44 -29.03
CA PRO A 51 -1.17 -0.16 -30.00
C PRO A 51 -0.44 -0.49 -31.31
N PRO A 52 -0.88 -1.51 -32.07
CA PRO A 52 -0.18 -2.00 -33.27
C PRO A 52 -0.02 -0.93 -34.38
N ASP A 53 -0.87 0.09 -34.34
CA ASP A 53 -0.85 1.31 -35.16
C ASP A 53 0.45 2.11 -35.02
N ALA A 54 1.12 2.03 -33.86
CA ALA A 54 2.27 2.86 -33.50
C ALA A 54 3.48 2.67 -34.43
N ALA A 55 3.63 1.50 -35.07
CA ALA A 55 4.71 1.23 -36.02
C ALA A 55 4.73 2.21 -37.22
N MET A 56 3.57 2.79 -37.59
CA MET A 56 3.51 3.84 -38.62
C MET A 56 3.95 5.21 -38.10
N VAL A 57 3.80 5.47 -36.80
CA VAL A 57 4.30 6.69 -36.15
C VAL A 57 5.82 6.60 -35.96
N ASP A 58 6.33 5.45 -35.51
CA ASP A 58 7.77 5.20 -35.41
C ASP A 58 8.45 5.30 -36.78
N ALA A 59 7.83 4.79 -37.85
CA ALA A 59 8.36 4.95 -39.21
C ALA A 59 8.43 6.42 -39.65
N ALA A 60 7.49 7.27 -39.23
CA ALA A 60 7.54 8.70 -39.49
C ALA A 60 8.63 9.40 -38.66
N VAL A 61 8.72 9.11 -37.36
CA VAL A 61 9.70 9.70 -36.44
C VAL A 61 11.14 9.33 -36.82
N ASN A 62 11.41 8.07 -37.20
CA ASN A 62 12.76 7.60 -37.54
C ASN A 62 13.32 8.17 -38.87
N THR A 63 12.54 8.95 -39.64
CA THR A 63 13.07 9.70 -40.80
C THR A 63 13.59 11.09 -40.43
N ALA A 64 13.35 11.58 -39.22
CA ALA A 64 14.08 12.69 -38.63
C ALA A 64 15.34 12.14 -37.92
N LEU A 65 16.53 12.57 -38.37
CA LEU A 65 17.81 12.06 -37.87
C LEU A 65 17.93 12.16 -36.33
N PRO A 66 18.05 11.04 -35.60
CA PRO A 66 18.24 11.09 -34.16
C PRO A 66 19.66 11.58 -33.83
N ALA A 67 19.76 12.80 -33.30
CA ALA A 67 21.00 13.28 -32.71
C ALA A 67 21.33 12.43 -31.47
N ALA A 68 22.49 11.79 -31.47
CA ALA A 68 22.89 10.89 -30.38
C ALA A 68 22.92 11.62 -29.04
N ALA A 69 22.09 11.16 -28.09
CA ALA A 69 21.95 11.75 -26.76
C ALA A 69 23.13 11.37 -25.83
N THR A 70 24.35 11.76 -26.20
CA THR A 70 25.46 11.81 -25.25
C THR A 70 25.08 12.77 -24.12
N ALA A 71 25.16 12.33 -22.88
CA ALA A 71 24.68 13.07 -21.72
C ALA A 71 25.14 14.53 -21.72
N ARG A 72 24.18 15.46 -21.81
CA ARG A 72 24.38 16.90 -21.59
C ARG A 72 23.51 17.32 -20.41
N PRO A 73 24.03 18.11 -19.46
CA PRO A 73 23.24 18.59 -18.34
C PRO A 73 22.08 19.46 -18.86
N SER A 74 20.95 19.43 -18.14
CA SER A 74 19.81 20.32 -18.39
C SER A 74 20.23 21.79 -18.35
N LEU A 75 19.41 22.69 -18.90
CA LEU A 75 19.71 24.14 -18.87
C LEU A 75 19.98 24.66 -17.45
N LEU A 76 19.29 24.11 -16.45
CA LEU A 76 19.53 24.38 -15.02
C LEU A 76 20.89 23.86 -14.53
N GLY A 77 21.33 22.66 -14.95
CA GLY A 77 22.68 22.17 -14.67
C GLY A 77 23.77 22.97 -15.39
N LEU A 78 23.51 23.47 -16.60
CA LEU A 78 24.41 24.34 -17.36
C LEU A 78 24.51 25.74 -16.74
N ILE A 79 23.40 26.32 -16.29
CA ILE A 79 23.39 27.59 -15.55
C ILE A 79 24.06 27.42 -14.18
N GLY A 80 23.71 26.39 -13.41
CA GLY A 80 24.28 26.11 -12.09
C GLY A 80 25.80 25.91 -12.11
N SER A 81 26.29 25.09 -13.04
CA SER A 81 27.74 24.88 -13.23
C SER A 81 28.46 26.14 -13.74
N SER A 82 27.81 27.00 -14.53
CA SER A 82 28.36 28.31 -14.91
C SER A 82 28.44 29.33 -13.77
N LEU A 83 27.67 29.11 -12.69
CA LEU A 83 27.58 29.99 -11.51
C LEU A 83 28.25 29.41 -10.25
N GLY A 84 28.95 28.28 -10.36
CA GLY A 84 29.69 27.67 -9.24
C GLY A 84 28.81 26.95 -8.21
N LEU A 85 27.55 26.65 -8.54
CA LEU A 85 26.74 25.71 -7.76
C LEU A 85 27.17 24.27 -8.07
N GLY A 86 27.08 23.40 -7.06
CA GLY A 86 27.77 22.09 -7.04
C GLY A 86 27.27 21.05 -8.04
N ALA A 87 27.89 19.87 -7.98
CA ALA A 87 27.52 18.70 -8.77
C ALA A 87 26.06 18.27 -8.51
N ALA A 88 25.50 17.52 -9.47
CA ALA A 88 24.09 17.15 -9.60
C ALA A 88 23.31 17.01 -8.27
N ASP A 89 22.54 18.04 -7.95
CA ASP A 89 21.55 18.04 -6.86
C ASP A 89 20.45 17.00 -7.16
N ASP A 90 20.36 15.97 -6.31
CA ASP A 90 19.36 14.89 -6.37
C ASP A 90 18.02 15.30 -5.74
N GLY A 91 17.88 16.58 -5.36
CA GLY A 91 16.73 17.13 -4.65
C GLY A 91 16.81 16.98 -3.13
N SER A 92 17.75 16.22 -2.59
CA SER A 92 17.90 16.05 -1.13
C SER A 92 18.37 17.33 -0.41
N GLY A 93 18.94 18.29 -1.15
CA GLY A 93 19.43 19.56 -0.61
C GLY A 93 18.38 20.67 -0.44
N LYS A 94 17.17 20.54 -0.99
CA LYS A 94 16.13 21.58 -0.94
C LYS A 94 15.39 21.59 0.40
N ALA A 95 16.06 22.10 1.44
CA ALA A 95 15.48 22.24 2.78
C ALA A 95 14.21 23.13 2.78
N PRO A 96 13.14 22.74 3.52
CA PRO A 96 11.92 23.54 3.63
C PRO A 96 12.24 24.90 4.28
N GLY A 97 11.94 25.98 3.55
CA GLY A 97 12.23 27.36 3.96
C GLY A 97 13.40 28.05 3.26
N ALA A 98 14.16 27.36 2.39
CA ALA A 98 15.17 28.02 1.56
C ALA A 98 14.53 28.79 0.38
N PRO A 99 14.71 30.12 0.26
CA PRO A 99 14.12 30.90 -0.83
C PRO A 99 14.95 30.75 -2.12
N THR A 100 14.62 29.76 -2.94
CA THR A 100 15.17 29.62 -4.29
C THR A 100 14.53 30.61 -5.27
N VAL A 101 15.18 30.82 -6.42
CA VAL A 101 14.72 31.70 -7.53
C VAL A 101 13.36 31.24 -8.12
N GLU A 102 12.92 30.04 -7.76
CA GLU A 102 11.67 29.41 -8.20
C GLU A 102 10.42 30.05 -7.58
N GLN A 103 10.54 30.92 -6.56
CA GLN A 103 9.42 31.65 -5.92
C GLN A 103 8.80 32.77 -6.79
N THR A 104 8.53 32.47 -8.07
CA THR A 104 7.60 33.27 -8.87
C THR A 104 6.17 33.07 -8.34
N GLY A 105 5.32 34.10 -8.45
CA GLY A 105 3.94 34.02 -7.96
C GLY A 105 3.10 32.89 -8.57
N ILE A 106 3.47 32.41 -9.77
CA ILE A 106 2.83 31.28 -10.45
C ILE A 106 3.18 29.95 -9.75
N ILE A 107 4.43 29.75 -9.36
CA ILE A 107 4.86 28.53 -8.65
C ILE A 107 4.27 28.51 -7.23
N ALA A 108 4.23 29.66 -6.54
CA ALA A 108 3.53 29.77 -5.26
C ALA A 108 2.03 29.43 -5.36
N GLN A 109 1.37 29.82 -6.46
CA GLN A 109 -0.02 29.43 -6.75
C GLN A 109 -0.16 27.93 -7.05
N LYS A 110 0.78 27.32 -7.79
CA LYS A 110 0.77 25.86 -8.04
C LYS A 110 0.99 25.04 -6.78
N ILE A 111 1.92 25.45 -5.91
CA ILE A 111 2.16 24.83 -4.60
C ILE A 111 0.87 24.90 -3.77
N ALA A 112 0.28 26.08 -3.62
CA ALA A 112 -0.97 26.27 -2.87
C ALA A 112 -2.17 25.51 -3.48
N PHE A 113 -2.21 25.34 -4.81
CA PHE A 113 -3.21 24.52 -5.48
C PHE A 113 -3.02 23.03 -5.14
N CYS A 114 -1.83 22.46 -5.33
CA CYS A 114 -1.57 21.06 -4.97
C CYS A 114 -1.85 20.79 -3.49
N GLU A 115 -1.38 21.65 -2.59
CA GLU A 115 -1.62 21.55 -1.14
C GLU A 115 -3.11 21.67 -0.75
N SER A 116 -3.94 22.29 -1.60
CA SER A 116 -5.39 22.37 -1.38
C SER A 116 -6.15 21.11 -1.81
N LEU A 117 -5.51 20.21 -2.56
CA LEU A 117 -6.14 18.95 -2.96
C LEU A 117 -6.20 17.99 -1.75
N PRO A 118 -7.38 17.53 -1.33
CA PRO A 118 -7.48 16.45 -0.36
C PRO A 118 -6.91 15.16 -0.96
N LEU A 119 -6.72 14.13 -0.13
CA LEU A 119 -6.30 12.81 -0.63
C LEU A 119 -7.46 12.07 -1.31
N ASP A 120 -7.79 12.52 -2.52
CA ASP A 120 -8.72 11.91 -3.46
C ASP A 120 -7.98 11.63 -4.76
N CYS A 121 -7.79 10.35 -5.09
CA CYS A 121 -7.05 9.95 -6.28
C CYS A 121 -7.74 10.36 -7.61
N THR A 122 -9.01 10.77 -7.59
CA THR A 122 -9.67 11.35 -8.77
C THR A 122 -9.27 12.80 -9.04
N ALA A 123 -8.69 13.50 -8.05
CA ALA A 123 -8.13 14.85 -8.28
C ALA A 123 -6.89 14.83 -9.20
N LEU A 124 -6.28 13.66 -9.43
CA LEU A 124 -5.21 13.45 -10.42
C LEU A 124 -5.74 13.32 -11.86
N ASP A 125 -7.06 13.17 -12.06
CA ASP A 125 -7.67 13.24 -13.40
C ASP A 125 -7.73 14.69 -13.96
N ASP A 126 -7.54 15.70 -13.11
CA ASP A 126 -7.57 17.10 -13.52
C ASP A 126 -6.23 17.47 -14.19
N PRO A 127 -6.20 17.94 -15.46
CA PRO A 127 -4.96 18.31 -16.13
C PRO A 127 -4.20 19.46 -15.43
N ARG A 128 -4.86 20.23 -14.55
CA ARG A 128 -4.20 21.24 -13.69
C ARG A 128 -3.32 20.61 -12.61
N ALA A 129 -3.56 19.35 -12.26
CA ALA A 129 -2.81 18.58 -11.28
C ALA A 129 -1.59 17.83 -11.87
N ALA A 130 -1.23 18.05 -13.14
CA ALA A 130 -0.08 17.40 -13.79
C ALA A 130 1.30 17.72 -13.16
N GLU A 131 1.40 18.75 -12.31
CA GLU A 131 2.58 19.05 -11.45
C GLU A 131 2.27 18.86 -9.95
N CYS A 132 1.24 18.07 -9.63
CA CYS A 132 0.91 17.62 -8.29
C CYS A 132 1.11 16.09 -8.18
N GLY A 133 1.41 15.61 -6.99
CA GLY A 133 1.34 14.21 -6.62
C GLY A 133 0.68 14.03 -5.27
N MET A 134 0.15 12.86 -4.98
CA MET A 134 -0.53 12.54 -3.72
C MET A 134 0.44 11.95 -2.70
N CYS A 135 0.56 12.59 -1.53
CA CYS A 135 1.29 12.07 -0.38
C CYS A 135 0.35 11.34 0.58
N HIS A 136 0.57 10.03 0.71
CA HIS A 136 -0.35 9.09 1.36
C HIS A 136 -0.17 8.96 2.88
N ARG A 137 1.04 9.21 3.40
CA ARG A 137 1.38 9.12 4.83
C ARG A 137 2.70 9.83 5.13
N ASP A 138 2.85 10.32 6.35
CA ASP A 138 4.09 10.91 6.90
C ASP A 138 4.64 12.10 6.09
N GLY A 139 3.75 12.87 5.46
CA GLY A 139 4.08 14.01 4.62
C GLY A 139 4.22 15.33 5.37
N LEU A 140 5.06 16.22 4.87
CA LEU A 140 5.15 17.64 5.25
C LEU A 140 4.92 18.54 4.03
N ASP A 141 4.18 19.64 4.20
CA ASP A 141 3.92 20.63 3.14
C ASP A 141 5.06 21.65 2.95
N SER A 142 4.87 22.65 2.07
CA SER A 142 5.83 23.76 1.82
C SER A 142 6.21 24.57 3.06
N ARG A 143 5.45 24.45 4.15
CA ARG A 143 5.64 25.16 5.43
C ARG A 143 6.13 24.23 6.53
N GLY A 144 6.43 22.97 6.21
CA GLY A 144 6.84 21.94 7.16
C GLY A 144 5.70 21.40 8.04
N ARG A 145 4.43 21.67 7.71
CA ARG A 145 3.27 21.17 8.47
C ARG A 145 2.93 19.75 8.05
N ALA A 146 2.51 18.90 8.98
CA ALA A 146 2.04 17.55 8.69
C ALA A 146 0.86 17.60 7.68
N HIS A 147 0.99 16.89 6.56
CA HIS A 147 0.06 16.97 5.43
C HIS A 147 -0.16 15.62 4.75
N ARG A 148 -1.37 15.42 4.24
CA ARG A 148 -1.83 14.20 3.56
C ARG A 148 -2.82 14.59 2.45
N GLY A 149 -2.44 14.40 1.20
CA GLY A 149 -3.11 14.99 0.04
C GLY A 149 -2.10 15.44 -1.00
N GLY A 150 -2.47 16.40 -1.84
CA GLY A 150 -1.61 16.86 -2.92
C GLY A 150 -0.37 17.63 -2.44
N MET A 151 0.76 17.44 -3.12
CA MET A 151 2.00 18.21 -2.98
C MET A 151 2.58 18.50 -4.37
N PHE A 152 3.35 19.58 -4.50
CA PHE A 152 3.91 20.01 -5.78
C PHE A 152 5.18 19.21 -6.16
N ILE A 153 5.26 18.80 -7.43
CA ILE A 153 6.45 18.25 -8.07
C ILE A 153 6.73 18.99 -9.37
N SER A 154 7.96 19.44 -9.57
CA SER A 154 8.39 20.11 -10.78
C SER A 154 8.50 19.12 -11.94
N SER A 155 8.20 19.58 -13.16
CA SER A 155 8.34 18.73 -14.35
C SER A 155 9.80 18.32 -14.64
N ASP A 156 10.81 19.08 -14.20
CA ASP A 156 12.22 18.64 -14.27
C ASP A 156 12.53 17.52 -13.24
N ASP A 157 11.86 17.46 -12.08
CA ASP A 157 11.98 16.36 -11.12
C ASP A 157 11.27 15.08 -11.59
N GLN A 158 10.10 15.21 -12.24
CA GLN A 158 9.44 14.10 -12.91
C GLN A 158 10.35 13.48 -13.98
N ILE A 159 11.02 14.31 -14.80
CA ILE A 159 11.96 13.85 -15.82
C ILE A 159 13.13 13.12 -15.18
N ARG A 160 13.76 13.68 -14.13
CA ARG A 160 14.90 13.04 -13.43
C ARG A 160 14.53 11.69 -12.80
N ALA A 161 13.34 11.58 -12.21
CA ALA A 161 12.85 10.29 -11.67
C ALA A 161 12.68 9.23 -12.76
N ASN A 162 12.21 9.62 -13.95
CA ASN A 162 12.06 8.74 -15.11
C ASN A 162 13.39 8.38 -15.79
N GLU A 163 14.35 9.32 -15.87
CA GLU A 163 15.71 9.03 -16.36
C GLU A 163 16.43 8.02 -15.44
N LEU A 164 16.29 8.17 -14.12
CA LEU A 164 16.82 7.23 -13.13
C LEU A 164 16.11 5.87 -13.16
N SER A 165 14.79 5.85 -13.35
CA SER A 165 13.98 4.64 -13.57
C SER A 165 14.48 3.83 -14.76
N ASN A 166 14.59 4.47 -15.93
CA ASN A 166 15.09 3.87 -17.17
C ASN A 166 16.54 3.37 -17.04
N THR A 167 17.38 4.07 -16.26
CA THR A 167 18.78 3.67 -16.01
C THR A 167 18.88 2.43 -15.12
N ASN A 168 17.98 2.30 -14.13
CA ASN A 168 18.02 1.24 -13.12
C ASN A 168 17.15 0.02 -13.47
N GLY A 169 16.25 0.11 -14.46
CA GLY A 169 15.35 -0.98 -14.85
C GLY A 169 14.23 -1.27 -13.84
N GLY A 170 13.83 -0.27 -13.06
CA GLY A 170 12.75 -0.35 -12.06
C GLY A 170 11.84 0.89 -12.10
N PRO A 171 10.68 0.87 -11.42
CA PRO A 171 9.69 1.96 -11.49
C PRO A 171 10.20 3.30 -10.97
N ALA A 172 9.63 4.40 -11.47
CA ALA A 172 10.03 5.75 -11.12
C ALA A 172 9.69 6.11 -9.67
N SER A 173 10.71 6.46 -8.89
CA SER A 173 10.61 6.78 -7.47
C SER A 173 10.47 8.29 -7.27
N TYR A 174 9.24 8.81 -7.37
CA TYR A 174 8.95 10.24 -7.28
C TYR A 174 9.11 10.82 -5.87
N ARG A 175 9.38 12.13 -5.78
CA ARG A 175 9.42 12.94 -4.55
C ARG A 175 8.79 14.31 -4.83
N PRO A 176 8.08 14.93 -3.88
CA PRO A 176 7.66 16.33 -4.05
C PRO A 176 8.88 17.24 -4.07
N SER A 177 8.84 18.27 -4.92
CA SER A 177 9.93 19.27 -5.04
C SER A 177 9.88 20.32 -3.93
N VAL A 178 8.75 20.41 -3.23
CA VAL A 178 8.48 21.35 -2.15
C VAL A 178 7.67 20.62 -1.08
N GLY A 179 8.11 20.73 0.18
CA GLY A 179 7.67 19.84 1.26
C GLY A 179 8.50 18.56 1.32
N SER A 180 7.97 17.51 1.94
CA SER A 180 8.61 16.19 1.94
C SER A 180 7.58 15.08 2.02
N CYS A 181 7.77 14.03 1.22
CA CYS A 181 7.03 12.78 1.34
C CYS A 181 8.00 11.62 1.09
N ALA A 182 7.85 10.50 1.80
CA ALA A 182 8.64 9.31 1.51
C ALA A 182 8.27 8.80 0.09
N PRO A 183 9.22 8.35 -0.77
CA PRO A 183 8.89 8.04 -2.17
C PRO A 183 7.83 6.95 -2.33
N GLN A 184 7.88 5.92 -1.48
CA GLN A 184 6.88 4.86 -1.42
C GLN A 184 5.49 5.34 -0.95
N ASN A 185 5.36 6.58 -0.49
CA ASN A 185 4.11 7.25 -0.12
C ASN A 185 3.73 8.38 -1.09
N PHE A 186 4.43 8.56 -2.22
CA PHE A 186 4.19 9.67 -3.16
C PHE A 186 3.90 9.19 -4.58
N THR A 187 2.68 9.43 -5.07
CA THR A 187 2.21 8.92 -6.37
C THR A 187 1.73 10.03 -7.30
N LEU A 188 2.02 9.93 -8.60
CA LEU A 188 1.55 10.88 -9.62
C LEU A 188 0.36 10.35 -10.43
N MET A 189 0.28 9.03 -10.63
CA MET A 189 -0.79 8.39 -11.40
C MET A 189 -1.95 7.99 -10.48
N ARG A 190 -3.18 8.12 -10.98
CA ARG A 190 -4.41 7.80 -10.26
C ARG A 190 -4.44 6.33 -9.81
N GLU A 191 -4.03 5.43 -10.68
CA GLU A 191 -4.02 3.98 -10.48
C GLU A 191 -3.09 3.63 -9.31
N ASN A 192 -1.88 4.18 -9.31
CA ASN A 192 -0.88 3.98 -8.26
C ASN A 192 -1.32 4.64 -6.94
N CYS A 193 -1.99 5.79 -7.00
CA CYS A 193 -2.62 6.44 -5.84
C CYS A 193 -3.68 5.52 -5.21
N GLN A 194 -4.58 4.95 -6.03
CA GLN A 194 -5.60 4.02 -5.56
C GLN A 194 -4.97 2.75 -4.97
N ALA A 195 -3.98 2.17 -5.66
CA ALA A 195 -3.22 1.03 -5.17
C ALA A 195 -2.59 1.30 -3.80
N ARG A 196 -1.92 2.45 -3.64
CA ARG A 196 -1.24 2.81 -2.39
C ARG A 196 -2.20 3.13 -1.24
N GLU A 197 -3.34 3.78 -1.49
CA GLU A 197 -4.36 3.94 -0.44
C GLU A 197 -4.92 2.60 0.04
N LEU A 198 -5.21 1.69 -0.89
CA LEU A 198 -5.74 0.36 -0.56
C LEU A 198 -4.68 -0.51 0.14
N GLN A 199 -3.41 -0.40 -0.25
CA GLN A 199 -2.29 -1.05 0.45
C GLN A 199 -2.10 -0.48 1.87
N LEU A 200 -2.27 0.84 2.07
CA LEU A 200 -2.25 1.45 3.41
C LEU A 200 -3.48 1.06 4.25
N GLN A 201 -4.66 0.91 3.64
CA GLN A 201 -5.84 0.35 4.31
C GLN A 201 -5.54 -1.07 4.80
N CYS A 202 -4.84 -1.88 4.00
CA CYS A 202 -4.44 -3.23 4.37
C CYS A 202 -3.33 -3.28 5.44
N GLN A 203 -2.38 -2.33 5.43
CA GLN A 203 -1.43 -2.18 6.54
C GLN A 203 -2.15 -1.81 7.85
N ARG A 204 -3.17 -0.95 7.80
CA ARG A 204 -4.00 -0.61 8.98
C ARG A 204 -4.88 -1.78 9.44
N ALA A 205 -5.30 -2.67 8.54
CA ALA A 205 -6.11 -3.85 8.88
C ALA A 205 -5.33 -4.92 9.66
N GLY A 206 -4.00 -4.87 9.67
CA GLY A 206 -3.14 -5.73 10.49
C GLY A 206 -3.02 -7.19 10.05
N ALA A 207 -4.06 -7.77 9.44
CA ALA A 207 -4.04 -9.12 8.85
C ALA A 207 -5.06 -9.27 7.71
N ALA A 208 -5.07 -10.43 7.04
CA ALA A 208 -6.14 -10.82 6.12
C ALA A 208 -7.32 -11.44 6.91
N THR A 209 -8.52 -10.87 6.78
CA THR A 209 -9.78 -11.43 7.34
C THR A 209 -10.84 -11.51 6.26
N SER A 210 -11.77 -12.44 6.36
CA SER A 210 -12.90 -12.61 5.43
C SER A 210 -13.74 -11.33 5.26
N ALA A 211 -13.78 -10.47 6.28
CA ALA A 211 -14.51 -9.21 6.30
C ALA A 211 -13.79 -8.04 5.58
N ASN A 212 -12.45 -8.02 5.57
CA ASN A 212 -11.68 -6.96 4.91
C ASN A 212 -11.40 -7.27 3.41
N GLN A 213 -10.71 -6.39 2.68
CA GLN A 213 -10.40 -6.58 1.24
C GLN A 213 -8.90 -6.87 0.99
N CYS A 214 -8.23 -7.42 1.99
CA CYS A 214 -6.78 -7.56 2.06
C CYS A 214 -6.36 -9.04 2.03
N GLY A 215 -5.24 -9.33 1.37
CA GLY A 215 -4.62 -10.64 1.39
C GLY A 215 -3.16 -10.54 1.82
N GLN A 216 -2.60 -11.62 2.34
CA GLN A 216 -1.21 -11.70 2.78
C GLN A 216 -0.41 -12.56 1.81
N CYS A 217 0.71 -12.05 1.28
CA CYS A 217 1.62 -12.84 0.47
C CYS A 217 2.41 -13.83 1.34
N TYR A 218 2.30 -15.12 1.06
CA TYR A 218 3.03 -16.13 1.81
C TYR A 218 4.47 -16.33 1.30
N GLY A 219 5.45 -16.26 2.20
CA GLY A 219 6.83 -16.68 1.94
C GLY A 219 7.68 -15.83 0.99
N ALA A 220 7.16 -14.71 0.48
CA ALA A 220 7.89 -13.83 -0.46
C ALA A 220 7.91 -12.33 -0.10
N ALA A 221 7.23 -11.91 0.98
CA ALA A 221 7.20 -10.52 1.40
C ALA A 221 8.62 -9.99 1.75
N PRO A 222 9.01 -8.78 1.29
CA PRO A 222 10.28 -8.15 1.66
C PRO A 222 10.45 -7.99 3.18
N ALA A 223 11.69 -8.07 3.66
CA ALA A 223 11.98 -7.92 5.09
C ALA A 223 11.55 -6.54 5.61
N GLY A 224 10.57 -6.53 6.53
CA GLY A 224 9.95 -5.31 7.08
C GLY A 224 8.65 -4.88 6.40
N ALA A 225 8.21 -5.56 5.33
CA ALA A 225 6.85 -5.45 4.82
C ALA A 225 5.93 -6.43 5.57
N THR A 226 4.66 -6.06 5.79
CA THR A 226 3.64 -6.95 6.38
C THR A 226 3.20 -8.06 5.42
N GLY A 227 3.56 -7.96 4.14
CA GLY A 227 3.03 -8.81 3.06
C GLY A 227 1.56 -8.57 2.74
N LEU A 228 0.91 -7.58 3.38
CA LEU A 228 -0.51 -7.28 3.19
C LEU A 228 -0.72 -6.37 1.97
N LEU A 229 -1.52 -6.85 1.03
CA LEU A 229 -1.79 -6.24 -0.27
C LEU A 229 -3.28 -6.31 -0.61
N TYR A 230 -3.72 -5.53 -1.59
CA TYR A 230 -5.14 -5.43 -1.92
C TYR A 230 -5.59 -6.55 -2.88
N VAL A 231 -6.61 -7.30 -2.47
CA VAL A 231 -7.14 -8.46 -3.21
C VAL A 231 -8.58 -8.28 -3.68
N GLY A 232 -9.21 -7.15 -3.37
CA GLY A 232 -10.58 -6.85 -3.76
C GLY A 232 -11.63 -7.57 -2.91
N PRO A 233 -12.89 -7.64 -3.41
CA PRO A 233 -13.96 -8.38 -2.76
C PRO A 233 -13.62 -9.86 -2.55
N LYS A 234 -14.09 -10.42 -1.43
CA LYS A 234 -13.89 -11.82 -1.03
C LYS A 234 -15.24 -12.48 -0.69
N PRO A 235 -15.34 -13.82 -0.75
CA PRO A 235 -14.31 -14.76 -1.21
C PRO A 235 -14.12 -14.75 -2.73
N ARG A 236 -12.99 -15.29 -3.22
CA ARG A 236 -12.67 -15.38 -4.66
C ARG A 236 -12.44 -16.83 -5.07
N ALA A 237 -13.35 -17.36 -5.89
CA ALA A 237 -13.15 -18.63 -6.58
C ALA A 237 -12.10 -18.48 -7.69
N TYR A 238 -11.27 -19.48 -7.89
CA TYR A 238 -10.16 -19.48 -8.85
C TYR A 238 -9.89 -20.88 -9.41
N THR A 239 -9.28 -20.95 -10.59
CA THR A 239 -8.83 -22.22 -11.18
C THR A 239 -7.44 -22.56 -10.66
N ALA A 240 -7.35 -23.65 -9.91
CA ALA A 240 -6.11 -24.30 -9.53
C ALA A 240 -5.83 -25.49 -10.46
N ILE A 241 -4.56 -25.78 -10.72
CA ILE A 241 -4.13 -27.07 -11.24
C ILE A 241 -3.78 -27.95 -10.04
N LEU A 242 -4.55 -29.01 -9.80
CA LEU A 242 -4.15 -30.07 -8.89
C LEU A 242 -3.11 -30.93 -9.61
N ASN A 243 -1.90 -30.96 -9.07
CA ASN A 243 -0.81 -31.82 -9.49
C ASN A 243 -0.72 -32.99 -8.50
N VAL A 244 -0.54 -34.23 -8.98
CA VAL A 244 -0.31 -35.43 -8.15
C VAL A 244 0.84 -36.26 -8.70
N SER A 245 1.61 -36.91 -7.83
CA SER A 245 2.74 -37.76 -8.24
C SER A 245 2.32 -39.10 -8.83
N HIS A 246 1.12 -39.57 -8.52
CA HIS A 246 0.53 -40.79 -9.08
C HIS A 246 -1.00 -40.79 -8.84
N PRO A 247 -1.84 -41.06 -9.84
CA PRO A 247 -3.30 -41.11 -9.69
C PRO A 247 -3.80 -42.47 -9.14
N GLY A 248 -3.08 -43.10 -8.21
CA GLY A 248 -3.37 -44.49 -7.80
C GLY A 248 -3.11 -45.54 -8.90
N ALA A 249 -3.21 -46.82 -8.56
CA ALA A 249 -2.87 -47.94 -9.44
C ALA A 249 -4.07 -48.79 -9.91
N TYR A 250 -5.29 -48.53 -9.42
CA TYR A 250 -6.46 -49.37 -9.65
C TYR A 250 -7.67 -48.58 -10.14
N SER A 251 -8.48 -49.19 -11.01
CA SER A 251 -9.79 -48.66 -11.40
C SER A 251 -10.79 -48.76 -10.24
N GLY A 252 -11.02 -47.64 -9.56
CA GLY A 252 -12.21 -47.41 -8.76
C GLY A 252 -13.48 -47.22 -9.62
N PRO A 253 -14.60 -46.79 -9.02
CA PRO A 253 -15.87 -46.59 -9.73
C PRO A 253 -15.74 -45.66 -10.95
N GLY A 254 -16.24 -46.11 -12.10
CA GLY A 254 -16.12 -45.38 -13.37
C GLY A 254 -14.77 -45.53 -14.09
N GLY A 255 -13.83 -46.32 -13.54
CA GLY A 255 -12.49 -46.49 -14.13
C GLY A 255 -11.45 -45.49 -13.63
N ALA A 256 -11.77 -44.70 -12.59
CA ALA A 256 -10.87 -43.69 -12.03
C ALA A 256 -9.89 -44.28 -11.01
N GLY A 257 -8.61 -43.91 -11.11
CA GLY A 257 -7.60 -44.22 -10.09
C GLY A 257 -7.58 -43.21 -8.95
N LEU A 258 -7.94 -41.96 -9.24
CA LEU A 258 -8.10 -40.91 -8.25
C LEU A 258 -9.36 -40.11 -8.55
N VAL A 259 -10.19 -39.89 -7.53
CA VAL A 259 -11.41 -39.07 -7.59
C VAL A 259 -11.26 -37.90 -6.64
N VAL A 260 -11.42 -36.68 -7.16
CA VAL A 260 -11.49 -35.45 -6.38
C VAL A 260 -12.97 -35.07 -6.28
N THR A 261 -13.48 -34.91 -5.06
CA THR A 261 -14.79 -34.30 -4.79
C THR A 261 -14.58 -32.88 -4.29
N LEU A 262 -15.18 -31.92 -4.99
CA LEU A 262 -15.11 -30.49 -4.68
C LEU A 262 -16.20 -30.08 -3.69
N ALA A 263 -16.06 -28.90 -3.06
CA ALA A 263 -17.01 -28.39 -2.06
C ALA A 263 -18.45 -28.22 -2.61
N ASN A 264 -18.61 -27.99 -3.91
CA ASN A 264 -19.91 -27.91 -4.59
C ASN A 264 -20.53 -29.29 -4.93
N GLY A 265 -19.90 -30.40 -4.50
CA GLY A 265 -20.34 -31.77 -4.81
C GLY A 265 -19.95 -32.27 -6.21
N GLY A 266 -19.35 -31.43 -7.05
CA GLY A 266 -18.80 -31.85 -8.33
C GLY A 266 -17.61 -32.79 -8.16
N THR A 267 -17.48 -33.77 -9.06
CA THR A 267 -16.37 -34.73 -9.05
C THR A 267 -15.50 -34.61 -10.29
N VAL A 268 -14.21 -34.84 -10.10
CA VAL A 268 -13.17 -34.82 -11.13
C VAL A 268 -12.37 -36.11 -11.01
N GLN A 269 -12.07 -36.77 -12.13
CA GLN A 269 -11.48 -38.10 -12.15
C GLN A 269 -10.17 -38.11 -12.94
N LEU A 270 -9.15 -38.78 -12.40
CA LEU A 270 -7.93 -39.15 -13.11
C LEU A 270 -7.92 -40.67 -13.34
N PRO A 271 -7.50 -41.17 -14.52
CA PRO A 271 -7.35 -42.60 -14.77
C PRO A 271 -6.22 -43.19 -13.90
N PRO A 272 -6.26 -44.49 -13.57
CA PRO A 272 -5.17 -45.14 -12.85
C PRO A 272 -3.90 -45.19 -13.69
N SER A 273 -2.75 -45.06 -13.03
CA SER A 273 -1.44 -45.23 -13.66
C SER A 273 -0.97 -46.68 -13.51
N SER A 274 -0.31 -47.17 -14.56
CA SER A 274 0.35 -48.48 -14.58
C SER A 274 1.86 -48.42 -14.25
N ARG A 275 2.38 -47.27 -13.82
CA ARG A 275 3.76 -47.11 -13.31
C ARG A 275 3.88 -47.64 -11.87
N ALA A 276 5.10 -47.62 -11.31
CA ALA A 276 5.35 -48.18 -9.97
C ALA A 276 5.13 -47.14 -8.87
N VAL A 277 5.71 -45.95 -9.03
CA VAL A 277 5.70 -44.89 -8.02
C VAL A 277 5.40 -43.51 -8.61
N LEU A 278 5.84 -43.22 -9.85
CA LEU A 278 5.77 -41.87 -10.44
C LEU A 278 5.05 -41.81 -11.78
N ASP A 279 3.85 -41.24 -11.78
CA ASP A 279 3.16 -40.76 -12.98
C ASP A 279 2.56 -39.37 -12.71
N PRO A 280 3.25 -38.28 -13.12
CA PRO A 280 2.79 -36.92 -12.87
C PRO A 280 1.50 -36.64 -13.65
N GLN A 281 0.40 -36.46 -12.93
CA GLN A 281 -0.90 -36.13 -13.50
C GLN A 281 -1.40 -34.79 -12.97
N THR A 282 -2.05 -34.03 -13.84
CA THR A 282 -2.51 -32.67 -13.57
C THR A 282 -3.97 -32.51 -13.98
N VAL A 283 -4.80 -31.89 -13.14
CA VAL A 283 -6.18 -31.58 -13.50
C VAL A 283 -6.61 -30.21 -12.98
N ALA A 284 -7.28 -29.44 -13.84
CA ALA A 284 -7.83 -28.14 -13.47
C ALA A 284 -9.09 -28.32 -12.60
N ILE A 285 -9.12 -27.66 -11.46
CA ILE A 285 -10.27 -27.59 -10.55
C ILE A 285 -10.57 -26.12 -10.22
N THR A 286 -11.86 -25.79 -10.08
CA THR A 286 -12.26 -24.47 -9.56
C THR A 286 -12.55 -24.61 -8.07
N VAL A 287 -11.84 -23.82 -7.26
CA VAL A 287 -11.90 -23.85 -5.80
C VAL A 287 -11.86 -22.43 -5.23
N THR A 288 -12.25 -22.31 -3.97
CA THR A 288 -12.21 -21.10 -3.15
C THR A 288 -11.29 -21.35 -1.97
N GLU A 289 -10.64 -20.32 -1.43
CA GLU A 289 -9.95 -20.48 -0.14
C GLU A 289 -10.96 -20.84 0.96
N GLY A 290 -10.59 -21.80 1.81
CA GLY A 290 -11.48 -22.39 2.81
C GLY A 290 -12.38 -23.53 2.31
N ASP A 291 -12.46 -23.79 0.99
CA ASP A 291 -13.20 -24.94 0.46
C ASP A 291 -12.60 -26.26 0.97
N THR A 292 -13.44 -27.22 1.34
CA THR A 292 -13.01 -28.59 1.62
C THR A 292 -13.07 -29.43 0.35
N ILE A 293 -11.92 -29.91 -0.13
CA ILE A 293 -11.82 -30.93 -1.17
C ILE A 293 -11.54 -32.30 -0.54
N LYS A 294 -12.01 -33.37 -1.20
CA LYS A 294 -11.71 -34.75 -0.80
C LYS A 294 -11.03 -35.47 -1.96
N ILE A 295 -9.83 -36.00 -1.72
CA ILE A 295 -9.04 -36.73 -2.71
C ILE A 295 -9.05 -38.21 -2.32
N GLN A 296 -9.73 -39.03 -3.12
CA GLN A 296 -9.87 -40.46 -2.91
C GLN A 296 -9.00 -41.22 -3.92
N ILE A 297 -7.99 -41.93 -3.42
CA ILE A 297 -6.95 -42.64 -4.20
C ILE A 297 -7.22 -44.15 -4.13
N TYR A 298 -7.42 -44.80 -5.27
CA TYR A 298 -7.68 -46.24 -5.39
C TYR A 298 -6.40 -47.01 -5.72
N GLY A 299 -6.03 -47.94 -4.84
CA GLY A 299 -4.74 -48.64 -4.93
C GLY A 299 -3.60 -47.66 -4.66
N CYS A 300 -3.52 -47.18 -3.41
CA CYS A 300 -2.57 -46.17 -2.98
C CYS A 300 -1.11 -46.64 -3.17
N PRO A 301 -0.26 -45.87 -3.90
CA PRO A 301 1.12 -46.25 -4.22
C PRO A 301 2.02 -46.26 -2.98
N ALA A 302 3.24 -46.78 -3.12
CA ALA A 302 4.24 -46.82 -2.05
C ALA A 302 4.54 -45.43 -1.46
N VAL A 303 4.65 -44.39 -2.31
CA VAL A 303 4.62 -42.98 -1.90
C VAL A 303 3.75 -42.14 -2.83
N TRP A 304 3.14 -41.09 -2.30
CA TRP A 304 2.26 -40.15 -3.00
C TRP A 304 2.51 -38.71 -2.53
N CYS A 305 2.42 -37.73 -3.43
CA CYS A 305 2.26 -36.32 -3.04
C CYS A 305 1.31 -35.61 -4.01
N GLY A 306 0.87 -34.41 -3.60
CA GLY A 306 0.14 -33.51 -4.47
C GLY A 306 0.19 -32.07 -3.99
N TRP A 307 -0.05 -31.14 -4.92
CA TRP A 307 -0.05 -29.69 -4.66
C TRP A 307 -0.98 -28.98 -5.64
N LEU A 308 -1.49 -27.82 -5.23
CA LEU A 308 -2.21 -26.91 -6.10
C LEU A 308 -1.22 -25.90 -6.68
N SER A 309 -1.23 -25.69 -8.00
CA SER A 309 -0.49 -24.61 -8.66
C SER A 309 -1.42 -23.66 -9.42
N SER A 310 -0.97 -22.43 -9.67
CA SER A 310 -1.58 -21.54 -10.65
C SER A 310 -1.50 -22.16 -12.06
N PRO A 311 -2.34 -21.74 -13.03
CA PRO A 311 -2.29 -22.23 -14.41
C PRO A 311 -0.99 -21.94 -15.15
N ASP A 312 -0.19 -20.98 -14.68
CA ASP A 312 1.15 -20.66 -15.20
C ASP A 312 2.30 -21.29 -14.36
N GLY A 313 1.97 -22.10 -13.35
CA GLY A 313 2.90 -22.81 -12.49
C GLY A 313 3.70 -21.96 -11.49
N LYS A 314 3.57 -20.63 -11.48
CA LYS A 314 4.41 -19.74 -10.65
C LYS A 314 4.07 -19.76 -9.16
N ARG A 315 2.77 -19.87 -8.83
CA ARG A 315 2.27 -19.90 -7.44
C ARG A 315 1.92 -21.33 -7.09
N VAL A 316 2.35 -21.80 -5.93
CA VAL A 316 2.13 -23.17 -5.48
C VAL A 316 1.82 -23.23 -3.99
N VAL A 317 0.86 -24.10 -3.61
CA VAL A 317 0.60 -24.48 -2.23
C VAL A 317 0.44 -26.00 -2.12
N SER A 318 1.08 -26.61 -1.12
CA SER A 318 1.03 -28.07 -0.91
C SER A 318 -0.22 -28.48 -0.15
N LEU A 319 -0.66 -29.73 -0.33
CA LEU A 319 -1.93 -30.22 0.24
C LEU A 319 -1.84 -30.57 1.73
N ASP A 320 -0.65 -30.88 2.24
CA ASP A 320 -0.42 -31.20 3.66
C ASP A 320 -0.76 -30.03 4.60
N VAL A 321 -0.49 -28.79 4.15
CA VAL A 321 -0.80 -27.56 4.89
C VAL A 321 -2.31 -27.40 5.13
N GLY A 322 -3.14 -28.01 4.29
CA GLY A 322 -4.60 -28.02 4.42
C GLY A 322 -5.18 -29.31 5.00
N GLU A 323 -4.36 -30.33 5.31
CA GLU A 323 -4.85 -31.67 5.68
C GLU A 323 -5.63 -31.65 7.01
N GLN A 324 -6.90 -32.04 6.95
CA GLN A 324 -7.77 -32.17 8.12
C GLN A 324 -7.88 -33.63 8.60
N ALA A 325 -7.83 -34.60 7.67
CA ALA A 325 -7.87 -36.02 7.98
C ALA A 325 -7.44 -36.92 6.81
N ILE A 326 -6.78 -38.02 7.13
CA ILE A 326 -6.62 -39.19 6.25
C ILE A 326 -7.55 -40.31 6.73
N ALA A 327 -8.36 -40.85 5.83
CA ALA A 327 -9.24 -41.99 6.06
C ALA A 327 -8.86 -43.18 5.15
N PRO A 328 -8.72 -44.42 5.68
CA PRO A 328 -8.70 -44.76 7.10
C PRO A 328 -7.51 -44.10 7.82
N THR A 329 -7.59 -43.93 9.14
CA THR A 329 -6.49 -43.37 9.96
C THR A 329 -5.22 -44.24 9.96
N ASN A 330 -5.36 -45.51 9.56
CA ASN A 330 -4.26 -46.44 9.28
C ASN A 330 -3.81 -46.39 7.81
N GLY A 331 -4.10 -45.29 7.11
CA GLY A 331 -3.90 -45.05 5.68
C GLY A 331 -2.47 -44.65 5.28
N LEU A 332 -2.35 -43.44 4.73
CA LEU A 332 -1.08 -42.77 4.48
C LEU A 332 -0.48 -42.18 5.78
N VAL A 333 0.83 -41.90 5.77
CA VAL A 333 1.55 -41.09 6.75
C VAL A 333 2.54 -40.18 6.05
N ILE A 334 2.86 -39.02 6.63
CA ILE A 334 3.91 -38.13 6.13
C ILE A 334 5.27 -38.87 6.19
N ALA A 335 5.90 -39.05 5.02
CA ALA A 335 7.24 -39.60 4.84
C ALA A 335 8.34 -38.51 4.76
N GLY A 336 7.95 -37.23 4.86
CA GLY A 336 8.83 -36.06 4.83
C GLY A 336 8.87 -35.36 3.47
N ASP A 337 9.82 -34.43 3.29
CA ASP A 337 10.04 -33.77 1.99
C ASP A 337 10.82 -34.66 1.00
N LYS A 338 10.96 -34.20 -0.26
CA LYS A 338 11.62 -34.95 -1.35
C LYS A 338 13.11 -35.31 -1.15
N ARG A 339 13.74 -34.91 -0.04
CA ARG A 339 15.10 -35.27 0.39
C ARG A 339 15.12 -36.36 1.48
N SER A 340 13.96 -36.75 2.01
CA SER A 340 13.82 -37.83 2.99
C SER A 340 14.34 -39.16 2.41
N GLY A 341 15.08 -39.93 3.22
CA GLY A 341 15.55 -41.25 2.82
C GLY A 341 14.42 -42.25 2.54
N GLN A 342 13.23 -42.04 3.12
CA GLN A 342 12.04 -42.86 2.85
C GLN A 342 11.48 -42.58 1.45
N VAL A 343 11.34 -41.29 1.09
CA VAL A 343 10.93 -40.86 -0.25
C VAL A 343 11.98 -41.32 -1.27
N GLY A 344 13.26 -41.05 -1.01
CA GLY A 344 14.38 -41.46 -1.87
C GLY A 344 14.42 -42.96 -2.15
N ALA A 345 14.25 -43.80 -1.13
CA ALA A 345 14.22 -45.27 -1.30
C ALA A 345 12.99 -45.78 -2.08
N ALA A 346 11.86 -45.06 -2.03
CA ALA A 346 10.68 -45.40 -2.81
C ALA A 346 10.83 -44.98 -4.29
N VAL A 347 11.19 -43.71 -4.54
CA VAL A 347 11.29 -43.16 -5.91
C VAL A 347 12.50 -43.66 -6.70
N ALA A 348 13.52 -44.23 -6.05
CA ALA A 348 14.67 -44.85 -6.72
C ALA A 348 14.29 -45.98 -7.68
N LYS A 349 13.08 -46.53 -7.59
CA LYS A 349 12.53 -47.55 -8.50
C LYS A 349 12.13 -46.99 -9.87
N ASP A 350 11.80 -45.70 -9.93
CA ASP A 350 11.46 -44.95 -11.15
C ASP A 350 12.53 -43.84 -11.41
N ALA A 351 13.82 -44.14 -11.18
CA ALA A 351 14.90 -43.15 -11.09
C ALA A 351 15.03 -42.21 -12.31
N ASP A 352 14.83 -42.71 -13.54
CA ASP A 352 14.87 -41.89 -14.76
C ASP A 352 13.77 -40.82 -14.75
N ILE A 353 12.54 -41.22 -14.39
CA ILE A 353 11.38 -40.33 -14.24
C ILE A 353 11.60 -39.36 -13.07
N TRP A 354 12.16 -39.85 -11.96
CA TRP A 354 12.44 -39.05 -10.77
C TRP A 354 13.31 -37.84 -11.08
N SER A 355 14.37 -38.00 -11.88
CA SER A 355 15.26 -36.89 -12.24
C SER A 355 14.52 -35.69 -12.87
N THR A 356 13.52 -35.97 -13.72
CA THR A 356 12.71 -34.96 -14.40
C THR A 356 11.61 -34.43 -13.48
N PHE A 357 10.95 -35.31 -12.73
CA PHE A 357 9.85 -34.93 -11.83
C PHE A 357 10.34 -34.14 -10.61
N GLN A 358 11.51 -34.44 -10.06
CA GLN A 358 12.09 -33.74 -8.91
C GLN A 358 12.36 -32.25 -9.19
N ALA A 359 12.56 -31.87 -10.45
CA ALA A 359 12.67 -30.47 -10.88
C ALA A 359 11.30 -29.75 -10.99
N GLN A 360 10.20 -30.50 -11.15
CA GLN A 360 8.83 -29.99 -11.24
C GLN A 360 8.14 -29.93 -9.87
N VAL A 361 8.45 -30.85 -8.95
CA VAL A 361 7.92 -30.87 -7.58
C VAL A 361 8.54 -29.75 -6.75
N PRO A 362 7.77 -28.82 -6.17
CA PRO A 362 8.29 -27.79 -5.27
C PRO A 362 9.01 -28.37 -4.05
N ASN A 363 10.00 -27.66 -3.52
CA ASN A 363 10.75 -28.09 -2.33
C ASN A 363 9.89 -28.13 -1.04
N THR A 364 8.74 -27.45 -1.05
CA THR A 364 7.79 -27.34 0.07
C THR A 364 6.73 -28.45 0.09
N VAL A 365 6.69 -29.33 -0.91
CA VAL A 365 5.70 -30.42 -0.95
C VAL A 365 6.11 -31.57 -0.04
N LEU A 366 5.28 -31.88 0.96
CA LEU A 366 5.43 -33.10 1.74
C LEU A 366 4.92 -34.30 0.95
N TRP A 367 5.61 -35.42 1.16
CA TRP A 367 5.28 -36.71 0.60
C TRP A 367 4.67 -37.60 1.67
N TYR A 368 3.74 -38.42 1.24
CA TYR A 368 3.08 -39.43 2.03
C TYR A 368 3.62 -40.81 1.65
N GLY A 369 3.94 -41.64 2.63
CA GLY A 369 4.22 -43.06 2.45
C GLY A 369 3.02 -43.91 2.84
N ARG A 370 2.87 -45.07 2.19
CA ARG A 370 1.95 -46.12 2.63
C ARG A 370 2.38 -46.66 4.01
N ARG A 371 1.47 -46.72 4.99
CA ARG A 371 1.76 -47.31 6.32
C ARG A 371 2.13 -48.79 6.23
N SER A 372 2.90 -49.24 7.22
CA SER A 372 3.22 -50.65 7.45
C SER A 372 1.99 -51.54 7.69
N GLU A 373 0.85 -50.98 8.10
CA GLU A 373 -0.38 -51.73 8.31
C GLU A 373 -1.09 -52.06 6.99
N ILE A 374 -0.60 -51.51 5.88
CA ILE A 374 -1.00 -51.77 4.49
C ILE A 374 0.17 -52.46 3.74
N LEU A 375 0.94 -53.30 4.46
CA LEU A 375 2.27 -53.75 4.01
C LEU A 375 2.27 -54.62 2.76
N LEU A 376 1.23 -55.44 2.54
CA LEU A 376 1.31 -56.49 1.53
C LEU A 376 1.32 -55.87 0.13
N PRO A 377 2.38 -56.13 -0.68
CA PRO A 377 2.55 -55.47 -1.96
C PRO A 377 1.33 -55.68 -2.86
N ILE A 378 0.90 -54.61 -3.52
CA ILE A 378 -0.36 -54.56 -4.24
C ILE A 378 -0.11 -55.08 -5.67
N ILE A 379 -0.96 -55.98 -6.21
CA ILE A 379 -0.71 -56.67 -7.49
C ILE A 379 -0.93 -55.73 -8.69
N ARG A 380 0.08 -54.90 -8.98
CA ARG A 380 0.16 -54.04 -10.17
C ARG A 380 -0.13 -54.80 -11.47
N GLN A 381 0.35 -56.04 -11.60
CA GLN A 381 0.05 -56.87 -12.76
C GLN A 381 0.12 -58.36 -12.44
N ALA A 382 -0.81 -59.15 -12.98
CA ALA A 382 -0.71 -60.60 -12.97
C ALA A 382 -0.59 -61.15 -14.41
N TRP A 383 0.39 -62.02 -14.66
CA TRP A 383 0.59 -62.70 -15.94
C TRP A 383 0.47 -64.21 -15.74
N TYR A 384 -0.29 -64.88 -16.62
CA TYR A 384 -0.33 -66.33 -16.68
C TYR A 384 0.35 -66.83 -17.94
N SER A 385 1.45 -67.58 -17.78
CA SER A 385 2.37 -67.93 -18.87
C SER A 385 3.08 -69.26 -18.60
N THR A 386 3.59 -69.91 -19.66
CA THR A 386 4.47 -71.09 -19.54
C THR A 386 5.93 -70.73 -19.24
N GLY A 387 6.30 -69.44 -19.34
CA GLY A 387 7.63 -68.91 -19.06
C GLY A 387 7.62 -67.57 -18.31
N PRO A 388 8.79 -66.96 -18.05
CA PRO A 388 8.90 -65.63 -17.44
C PRO A 388 8.48 -64.50 -18.40
N PRO A 389 8.13 -63.30 -17.89
CA PRO A 389 7.55 -62.22 -18.71
C PRO A 389 8.46 -61.66 -19.80
N ASP A 390 9.77 -61.80 -19.64
CA ASP A 390 10.85 -61.12 -20.37
C ASP A 390 11.42 -61.91 -21.56
N GLY A 391 10.86 -63.09 -21.89
CA GLY A 391 11.42 -63.99 -22.91
C GLY A 391 10.43 -64.76 -23.81
N ILE A 392 9.86 -64.09 -24.82
CA ILE A 392 9.27 -64.69 -26.05
C ILE A 392 8.11 -65.72 -25.86
N ARG A 393 6.88 -65.20 -26.04
CA ARG A 393 5.58 -65.88 -26.36
C ARG A 393 4.73 -66.48 -25.22
N GLN A 394 3.42 -66.56 -25.52
CA GLN A 394 2.37 -67.36 -24.86
C GLN A 394 2.16 -67.16 -23.35
N GLY A 395 2.15 -65.89 -22.93
CA GLY A 395 1.48 -65.45 -21.70
C GLY A 395 0.23 -64.60 -21.98
N ALA A 396 -0.66 -64.52 -21.00
CA ALA A 396 -1.82 -63.63 -20.99
C ALA A 396 -1.88 -62.81 -19.69
N VAL A 397 -2.38 -61.57 -19.76
CA VAL A 397 -2.59 -60.72 -18.58
C VAL A 397 -3.88 -61.16 -17.88
N VAL A 398 -3.78 -61.46 -16.59
CA VAL A 398 -4.87 -61.98 -15.74
C VAL A 398 -5.10 -61.11 -14.50
N THR A 399 -4.61 -59.86 -14.49
CA THR A 399 -4.71 -58.92 -13.36
C THR A 399 -6.14 -58.77 -12.85
N ASP A 400 -7.10 -58.53 -13.75
CA ASP A 400 -8.52 -58.34 -13.40
C ASP A 400 -9.12 -59.61 -12.79
N TYR A 401 -8.74 -60.78 -13.31
CA TYR A 401 -9.18 -62.08 -12.82
C TYR A 401 -8.65 -62.36 -11.40
N VAL A 402 -7.35 -62.19 -11.17
CA VAL A 402 -6.74 -62.35 -9.84
C VAL A 402 -7.34 -61.34 -8.86
N THR A 403 -7.56 -60.09 -9.30
CA THR A 403 -8.24 -59.04 -8.52
C THR A 403 -9.66 -59.45 -8.14
N SER A 404 -10.42 -60.02 -9.08
CA SER A 404 -11.79 -60.51 -8.84
C SER A 404 -11.83 -61.68 -7.84
N ILE A 405 -10.83 -62.57 -7.87
CA ILE A 405 -10.69 -63.66 -6.91
C ILE A 405 -10.44 -63.10 -5.51
N ILE A 406 -9.50 -62.17 -5.32
CA ILE A 406 -9.20 -61.60 -3.99
C ILE A 406 -10.43 -60.93 -3.38
N ASN A 407 -11.24 -60.25 -4.20
CA ASN A 407 -12.48 -59.60 -3.77
C ASN A 407 -13.59 -60.59 -3.38
N THR A 408 -13.48 -61.88 -3.72
CA THR A 408 -14.54 -62.89 -3.55
C THR A 408 -14.10 -64.14 -2.76
N SER A 409 -12.80 -64.36 -2.59
CA SER A 409 -12.23 -65.58 -2.03
C SER A 409 -10.78 -65.37 -1.58
N SER A 410 -10.37 -66.07 -0.53
CA SER A 410 -9.05 -65.91 0.11
C SER A 410 -7.92 -66.74 -0.52
N SER A 411 -8.17 -67.46 -1.61
CA SER A 411 -7.14 -68.28 -2.26
C SER A 411 -7.44 -68.61 -3.72
N ILE A 412 -6.37 -68.80 -4.50
CA ILE A 412 -6.39 -69.30 -5.88
C ILE A 412 -5.55 -70.57 -5.94
N THR A 413 -6.01 -71.60 -6.67
CA THR A 413 -5.14 -72.74 -7.02
C THR A 413 -4.75 -72.60 -8.48
N ILE A 414 -3.44 -72.53 -8.74
CA ILE A 414 -2.90 -72.47 -10.09
C ILE A 414 -3.08 -73.85 -10.73
N SER A 415 -3.65 -73.88 -11.93
CA SER A 415 -4.07 -75.09 -12.63
C SER A 415 -3.87 -74.90 -14.12
N THR A 416 -3.28 -75.89 -14.82
CA THR A 416 -3.09 -75.94 -16.28
C THR A 416 -4.18 -75.22 -17.08
N ASN A 417 -5.45 -75.43 -16.75
CA ASN A 417 -6.58 -74.63 -17.22
C ASN A 417 -7.07 -73.70 -16.09
N LEU A 418 -6.97 -72.38 -16.26
CA LEU A 418 -7.38 -71.41 -15.24
C LEU A 418 -8.89 -71.07 -15.41
N PRO A 419 -9.79 -71.39 -14.46
CA PRO A 419 -11.23 -71.38 -14.72
C PRO A 419 -11.79 -69.97 -14.98
N GLY A 420 -12.33 -69.74 -16.18
CA GLY A 420 -12.88 -68.46 -16.60
C GLY A 420 -11.99 -67.64 -17.55
N PHE A 421 -10.76 -68.09 -17.82
CA PHE A 421 -9.90 -67.46 -18.83
C PHE A 421 -9.96 -68.20 -20.17
N SER A 422 -10.26 -67.50 -21.26
CA SER A 422 -10.36 -68.05 -22.61
C SER A 422 -10.10 -66.99 -23.68
N PRO A 423 -9.37 -67.29 -24.78
CA PRO A 423 -8.74 -68.57 -25.08
C PRO A 423 -7.50 -68.83 -24.21
N ASP A 424 -7.30 -70.09 -23.84
CA ASP A 424 -6.04 -70.54 -23.24
C ASP A 424 -4.94 -70.58 -24.33
N PRO A 425 -3.80 -69.87 -24.17
CA PRO A 425 -2.73 -69.85 -25.16
C PRO A 425 -1.97 -71.19 -25.29
N ALA A 426 -2.05 -72.09 -24.30
CA ALA A 426 -1.37 -73.38 -24.28
C ALA A 426 -2.10 -74.43 -23.40
N PRO A 427 -3.24 -75.00 -23.86
CA PRO A 427 -4.01 -75.96 -23.07
C PRO A 427 -3.18 -77.18 -22.62
N GLY A 428 -3.35 -77.59 -21.36
CA GLY A 428 -2.68 -78.78 -20.81
C GLY A 428 -1.17 -78.67 -20.56
N GLN A 429 -0.55 -77.50 -20.78
CA GLN A 429 0.82 -77.24 -20.33
C GLN A 429 0.86 -76.69 -18.91
N ALA A 430 1.88 -77.07 -18.14
CA ALA A 430 2.18 -76.47 -16.84
C ALA A 430 2.57 -74.99 -17.03
N LYS A 431 2.09 -74.14 -16.14
CA LYS A 431 2.19 -72.68 -16.22
C LYS A 431 2.61 -72.08 -14.88
N MET A 432 2.97 -70.81 -14.90
CA MET A 432 3.24 -70.00 -13.72
C MET A 432 2.32 -68.79 -13.71
N LEU A 433 1.74 -68.50 -12.54
CA LEU A 433 1.19 -67.18 -12.26
C LEU A 433 2.31 -66.28 -11.74
N TRP A 434 2.65 -65.26 -12.50
CA TRP A 434 3.55 -64.20 -12.11
C TRP A 434 2.74 -63.04 -11.54
N LEU A 435 2.91 -62.73 -10.27
CA LEU A 435 2.40 -61.53 -9.64
C LEU A 435 3.53 -60.51 -9.60
N THR A 436 3.40 -59.41 -10.34
CA THR A 436 4.26 -58.23 -10.21
C THR A 436 3.54 -57.21 -9.36
N TYR A 437 4.23 -56.72 -8.34
CA TYR A 437 3.66 -55.85 -7.34
C TYR A 437 4.01 -54.37 -7.59
N ASP A 438 3.32 -53.48 -6.89
CA ASP A 438 3.50 -52.02 -6.98
C ASP A 438 4.89 -51.59 -6.49
N ASP A 439 5.45 -52.30 -5.51
CA ASP A 439 6.81 -52.10 -5.04
C ASP A 439 7.88 -52.65 -6.00
N GLY A 440 7.49 -53.16 -7.17
CA GLY A 440 8.38 -53.69 -8.20
C GLY A 440 8.97 -55.08 -7.89
N THR A 441 8.64 -55.69 -6.75
CA THR A 441 8.92 -57.12 -6.56
C THR A 441 8.01 -57.97 -7.44
N SER A 442 8.44 -59.20 -7.74
CA SER A 442 7.61 -60.18 -8.43
C SER A 442 7.71 -61.55 -7.78
N ALA A 443 6.59 -62.25 -7.66
CA ALA A 443 6.51 -63.62 -7.17
C ALA A 443 5.93 -64.55 -8.26
N SER A 444 6.53 -65.72 -8.43
CA SER A 444 6.15 -66.73 -9.41
C SER A 444 5.59 -67.98 -8.72
N TYR A 445 4.37 -68.36 -9.06
CA TYR A 445 3.66 -69.50 -8.46
C TYR A 445 3.38 -70.57 -9.54
N PRO A 446 4.01 -71.75 -9.48
CA PRO A 446 3.83 -72.79 -10.48
C PRO A 446 2.48 -73.51 -10.35
N ASP A 447 2.09 -74.18 -11.44
CA ASP A 447 0.98 -75.12 -11.54
C ASP A 447 0.89 -76.08 -10.34
N GLY A 448 -0.33 -76.31 -9.85
CA GLY A 448 -0.61 -77.04 -8.60
C GLY A 448 -0.49 -76.22 -7.32
N THR A 449 0.07 -74.99 -7.34
CA THR A 449 0.20 -74.17 -6.12
C THR A 449 -1.13 -73.55 -5.71
N THR A 450 -1.60 -73.83 -4.50
CA THR A 450 -2.64 -73.01 -3.85
C THR A 450 -1.99 -71.80 -3.17
N ILE A 451 -2.22 -70.61 -3.72
CA ILE A 451 -1.81 -69.34 -3.12
C ILE A 451 -2.93 -68.88 -2.19
N THR A 452 -2.64 -68.73 -0.90
CA THR A 452 -3.50 -67.97 0.01
C THR A 452 -3.27 -66.48 -0.24
N LEU A 453 -4.28 -65.81 -0.78
CA LEU A 453 -4.24 -64.38 -1.12
C LEU A 453 -4.71 -63.50 0.06
N THR A 454 -5.09 -64.10 1.19
CA THR A 454 -5.48 -63.40 2.43
C THR A 454 -4.49 -62.30 2.81
N GLY A 455 -4.97 -61.06 2.84
CA GLY A 455 -4.18 -59.89 3.22
C GLY A 455 -3.57 -59.14 2.04
N ILE A 456 -3.44 -59.74 0.84
CA ILE A 456 -3.14 -58.98 -0.38
C ILE A 456 -4.36 -58.09 -0.65
N ALA A 457 -4.23 -56.79 -0.47
CA ALA A 457 -5.36 -55.88 -0.45
C ALA A 457 -5.54 -55.21 -1.82
N THR A 458 -6.56 -55.63 -2.56
CA THR A 458 -6.83 -55.27 -3.97
C THR A 458 -7.22 -53.82 -4.23
N ALA A 459 -7.70 -53.08 -3.23
CA ALA A 459 -8.18 -51.71 -3.41
C ALA A 459 -8.06 -50.90 -2.11
N THR A 460 -6.86 -50.84 -1.53
CA THR A 460 -6.60 -49.98 -0.37
C THR A 460 -6.82 -48.52 -0.76
N THR A 461 -7.97 -48.01 -0.33
CA THR A 461 -8.46 -46.69 -0.71
C THR A 461 -8.07 -45.70 0.37
N ALA A 462 -7.31 -44.67 -0.01
CA ALA A 462 -6.92 -43.59 0.89
C ALA A 462 -7.69 -42.32 0.50
N THR A 463 -8.44 -41.75 1.45
CA THR A 463 -9.18 -40.51 1.26
C THR A 463 -8.56 -39.41 2.13
N LEU A 464 -7.92 -38.44 1.50
CA LEU A 464 -7.48 -37.21 2.15
C LEU A 464 -8.63 -36.20 2.14
N THR A 465 -8.91 -35.57 3.28
CA THR A 465 -9.80 -34.41 3.39
C THR A 465 -8.93 -33.19 3.64
N ILE A 466 -8.93 -32.26 2.69
CA ILE A 466 -8.01 -31.12 2.63
C ILE A 466 -8.85 -29.84 2.54
N GLN A 467 -8.57 -28.86 3.39
CA GLN A 467 -9.11 -27.52 3.27
C GLN A 467 -8.14 -26.65 2.46
N VAL A 468 -8.62 -25.98 1.42
CA VAL A 468 -7.79 -25.15 0.53
C VAL A 468 -7.24 -23.95 1.32
N PRO A 469 -5.92 -23.88 1.62
CA PRO A 469 -5.40 -23.01 2.67
C PRO A 469 -4.97 -21.61 2.18
N ALA A 470 -5.02 -21.37 0.88
CA ALA A 470 -4.66 -20.09 0.25
C ALA A 470 -5.27 -20.01 -1.17
N THR A 471 -5.27 -18.84 -1.80
CA THR A 471 -5.54 -18.68 -3.24
C THR A 471 -4.27 -18.61 -4.08
N LEU A 472 -4.41 -18.94 -5.37
CA LEU A 472 -3.33 -18.93 -6.38
C LEU A 472 -3.60 -17.92 -7.51
N VAL A 473 -4.49 -16.95 -7.29
CA VAL A 473 -4.62 -15.78 -8.18
C VAL A 473 -3.46 -14.81 -7.97
N ASP A 474 -3.17 -14.03 -8.99
CA ASP A 474 -2.33 -12.84 -8.85
C ASP A 474 -3.03 -11.74 -8.02
N PRO A 475 -2.24 -10.85 -7.37
CA PRO A 475 -2.66 -9.52 -6.97
C PRO A 475 -3.37 -8.74 -8.09
N ILE A 476 -4.20 -7.78 -7.69
CA ILE A 476 -4.95 -6.92 -8.63
C ILE A 476 -4.02 -5.95 -9.34
N PHE A 477 -3.12 -5.30 -8.60
CA PHE A 477 -2.17 -4.34 -9.14
C PHE A 477 -0.91 -5.04 -9.68
N ALA A 478 -0.29 -4.46 -10.71
CA ALA A 478 0.92 -5.03 -11.32
C ALA A 478 2.12 -5.00 -10.36
N ASP A 479 2.28 -3.90 -9.61
CA ASP A 479 3.38 -3.70 -8.66
C ASP A 479 3.33 -4.70 -7.50
N ASP A 480 2.13 -5.00 -6.97
CA ASP A 480 1.92 -6.04 -5.94
C ASP A 480 2.40 -7.44 -6.40
N LYS A 481 2.51 -7.70 -7.71
CA LYS A 481 3.06 -8.96 -8.25
C LYS A 481 4.59 -9.04 -8.10
N ALA A 482 5.29 -7.91 -8.02
CA ALA A 482 6.71 -7.87 -7.72
C ALA A 482 6.98 -8.11 -6.22
N ASP A 483 6.11 -7.58 -5.34
CA ASP A 483 6.11 -7.87 -3.90
C ASP A 483 5.64 -9.32 -3.58
N CYS A 484 4.88 -9.94 -4.48
CA CYS A 484 4.42 -11.32 -4.34
C CYS A 484 4.57 -12.15 -5.64
N PRO A 485 5.79 -12.56 -6.04
CA PRO A 485 6.04 -13.18 -7.34
C PRO A 485 5.73 -14.68 -7.40
N THR A 486 5.94 -15.42 -6.30
CA THR A 486 5.85 -16.90 -6.26
C THR A 486 4.99 -17.44 -5.12
N GLY A 487 4.67 -16.61 -4.13
CA GLY A 487 3.85 -17.01 -2.99
C GLY A 487 2.38 -17.24 -3.38
N PRO A 488 1.68 -18.19 -2.73
CA PRO A 488 0.22 -18.13 -2.69
C PRO A 488 -0.22 -16.89 -1.87
N LEU A 489 -1.42 -16.39 -2.15
CA LEU A 489 -2.04 -15.31 -1.37
C LEU A 489 -2.99 -15.91 -0.34
N VAL A 490 -2.92 -15.48 0.90
CA VAL A 490 -3.86 -15.86 1.96
C VAL A 490 -4.93 -14.78 2.08
N LEU A 491 -6.20 -15.15 1.92
CA LEU A 491 -7.34 -14.24 1.87
C LEU A 491 -8.19 -14.25 3.16
N THR A 492 -8.08 -15.30 3.97
CA THR A 492 -8.97 -15.61 5.09
C THR A 492 -8.21 -15.94 6.37
N GLU A 493 -8.92 -15.86 7.49
CA GLU A 493 -8.49 -16.22 8.83
C GLU A 493 -8.09 -17.71 8.90
N VAL A 494 -8.88 -18.57 8.26
CA VAL A 494 -8.64 -20.03 8.18
C VAL A 494 -7.37 -20.30 7.37
N GLY A 495 -7.22 -19.69 6.20
CA GLY A 495 -6.01 -19.81 5.40
C GLY A 495 -4.76 -19.30 6.14
N ALA A 496 -4.87 -18.18 6.85
CA ALA A 496 -3.77 -17.63 7.66
C ALA A 496 -3.40 -18.54 8.84
N GLY A 497 -4.38 -19.22 9.43
CA GLY A 497 -4.19 -20.25 10.45
C GLY A 497 -3.51 -21.51 9.92
N LEU A 498 -3.98 -22.05 8.79
CA LEU A 498 -3.44 -23.26 8.15
C LEU A 498 -2.02 -23.05 7.62
N MET A 499 -1.78 -21.96 6.90
CA MET A 499 -0.46 -21.60 6.37
C MET A 499 0.53 -21.17 7.48
N GLY A 500 0.05 -20.85 8.68
CA GLY A 500 0.83 -20.17 9.72
C GLY A 500 1.28 -18.77 9.31
N ALA A 501 0.54 -18.11 8.41
CA ALA A 501 0.92 -16.83 7.81
C ALA A 501 0.82 -15.65 8.79
N HIS A 502 -0.07 -15.74 9.79
CA HIS A 502 -0.21 -14.73 10.84
C HIS A 502 -0.39 -15.39 12.21
N SER A 503 0.36 -14.91 13.19
CA SER A 503 0.39 -15.43 14.58
C SER A 503 -0.95 -15.29 15.34
N CYS A 504 -1.86 -14.47 14.79
CA CYS A 504 -3.16 -14.12 15.36
C CYS A 504 -4.30 -15.09 15.04
N PHE A 505 -4.05 -16.17 14.30
CA PHE A 505 -5.06 -17.20 14.04
C PHE A 505 -4.59 -18.57 14.54
N LYS A 506 -5.55 -19.45 14.83
CA LYS A 506 -5.32 -20.90 14.94
C LYS A 506 -5.74 -21.56 13.62
N ALA A 507 -5.41 -22.84 13.43
CA ALA A 507 -5.74 -23.59 12.20
C ALA A 507 -7.25 -23.63 11.85
N ASP A 508 -8.14 -23.38 12.82
CA ASP A 508 -9.59 -23.27 12.62
C ASP A 508 -10.06 -21.85 12.21
N GLY A 509 -9.12 -20.92 11.97
CA GLY A 509 -9.37 -19.50 11.71
C GLY A 509 -9.81 -18.68 12.91
N SER A 510 -9.94 -19.26 14.11
CA SER A 510 -10.36 -18.51 15.30
C SER A 510 -9.22 -17.61 15.80
N PHE A 511 -9.58 -16.41 16.26
CA PHE A 511 -8.63 -15.42 16.79
C PHE A 511 -7.80 -15.99 17.95
N ASN A 512 -6.50 -15.72 17.90
CA ASN A 512 -5.47 -16.27 18.78
C ASN A 512 -4.69 -15.11 19.44
N PRO A 513 -5.25 -14.47 20.49
CA PRO A 513 -4.65 -13.30 21.15
C PRO A 513 -3.44 -13.68 22.04
N THR A 514 -2.41 -14.23 21.41
CA THR A 514 -1.11 -14.50 22.04
C THR A 514 -0.37 -13.17 22.29
N PRO A 515 0.63 -13.15 23.20
CA PRO A 515 1.41 -11.93 23.44
C PRO A 515 2.16 -11.50 22.17
N TYR A 516 2.65 -12.45 21.37
CA TYR A 516 3.35 -12.17 20.12
C TYR A 516 2.42 -11.54 19.08
N CYS A 517 1.25 -12.14 18.82
CA CYS A 517 0.20 -11.57 17.96
C CYS A 517 -0.11 -10.12 18.31
N LEU A 518 -0.40 -9.83 19.59
CA LEU A 518 -0.77 -8.47 19.96
C LEU A 518 0.44 -7.52 20.04
N GLN A 519 1.67 -8.02 20.16
CA GLN A 519 2.88 -7.19 19.99
C GLN A 519 3.02 -6.74 18.53
N GLU A 520 2.78 -7.63 17.55
CA GLU A 520 2.77 -7.29 16.13
C GLU A 520 1.68 -6.26 15.80
N LEU A 521 0.43 -6.48 16.22
CA LEU A 521 -0.67 -5.52 15.98
C LEU A 521 -0.46 -4.17 16.68
N PHE A 522 0.04 -4.18 17.93
CA PHE A 522 0.29 -2.96 18.68
C PHE A 522 1.43 -2.14 18.06
N ALA A 523 2.47 -2.79 17.53
CA ALA A 523 3.54 -2.14 16.79
C ALA A 523 3.10 -1.67 15.39
N ALA A 524 2.22 -2.41 14.70
CA ALA A 524 1.63 -2.01 13.42
C ALA A 524 0.74 -0.77 13.56
N ALA A 525 0.03 -0.63 14.68
CA ALA A 525 -0.66 0.59 15.10
C ALA A 525 0.31 1.70 15.57
N GLY A 526 1.63 1.53 15.46
CA GLY A 526 2.65 2.53 15.84
C GLY A 526 3.00 2.58 17.34
N GLY A 527 2.39 1.74 18.17
CA GLY A 527 2.71 1.64 19.60
C GLY A 527 4.13 1.12 19.87
N THR A 528 4.71 1.52 21.01
CA THR A 528 6.10 1.17 21.37
C THR A 528 6.16 0.25 22.60
N PRO A 529 7.26 -0.51 22.80
CA PRO A 529 7.48 -1.30 24.01
C PRO A 529 7.50 -0.53 25.35
N LYS A 530 7.44 0.81 25.32
CA LYS A 530 7.33 1.68 26.51
C LYS A 530 5.88 1.94 26.92
N GLY A 531 4.91 1.73 26.03
CA GLY A 531 3.49 1.94 26.30
C GLY A 531 2.98 1.08 27.46
N THR A 532 2.14 1.63 28.34
CA THR A 532 1.62 0.87 29.50
C THR A 532 0.86 -0.37 29.08
N ASP A 533 0.19 -0.31 27.93
CA ASP A 533 -0.67 -1.38 27.42
C ASP A 533 0.10 -2.35 26.50
N TYR A 534 1.40 -2.13 26.25
CA TYR A 534 2.24 -3.03 25.44
C TYR A 534 2.15 -4.47 25.97
N PRO A 535 1.74 -5.45 25.14
CA PRO A 535 1.34 -6.80 25.59
C PRO A 535 2.53 -7.73 25.87
N SER A 536 3.33 -7.37 26.87
CA SER A 536 4.48 -8.14 27.36
C SER A 536 4.12 -9.43 28.12
N THR A 537 2.83 -9.68 28.39
CA THR A 537 2.33 -10.89 29.07
C THR A 537 0.96 -11.29 28.51
N GLN A 538 0.55 -12.55 28.70
CA GLN A 538 -0.77 -13.02 28.28
C GLN A 538 -1.92 -12.23 28.95
N ALA A 539 -1.76 -11.82 30.20
CA ALA A 539 -2.77 -11.02 30.89
C ALA A 539 -2.95 -9.63 30.25
N LYS A 540 -1.86 -8.97 29.86
CA LYS A 540 -1.94 -7.73 29.08
C LYS A 540 -2.50 -7.94 27.68
N ALA A 541 -2.13 -9.05 27.02
CA ALA A 541 -2.66 -9.39 25.72
C ALA A 541 -4.19 -9.55 25.76
N THR A 542 -4.71 -10.37 26.67
CA THR A 542 -6.16 -10.53 26.86
C THR A 542 -6.87 -9.22 27.21
N ALA A 543 -6.18 -8.26 27.87
CA ALA A 543 -6.73 -6.93 28.19
C ALA A 543 -6.71 -5.92 27.02
N LEU A 544 -6.01 -6.21 25.91
CA LEU A 544 -6.06 -5.42 24.68
C LEU A 544 -7.17 -5.86 23.71
N VAL A 545 -7.68 -7.10 23.86
CA VAL A 545 -8.73 -7.64 22.98
C VAL A 545 -10.01 -6.82 23.10
N ALA A 546 -10.60 -6.45 21.97
CA ALA A 546 -11.88 -5.73 21.95
C ALA A 546 -13.02 -6.55 22.59
N PRO A 547 -14.05 -5.91 23.18
CA PRO A 547 -15.13 -6.62 23.88
C PRO A 547 -15.92 -7.66 23.06
N SER A 548 -15.87 -7.57 21.73
CA SER A 548 -16.46 -8.53 20.79
C SER A 548 -15.64 -9.83 20.64
N GLY A 549 -14.36 -9.83 21.05
CA GLY A 549 -13.46 -10.96 20.89
C GLY A 549 -12.93 -11.17 19.45
N THR A 550 -13.11 -10.21 18.54
CA THR A 550 -12.64 -10.32 17.14
C THR A 550 -11.27 -9.68 16.93
N LEU A 551 -10.59 -10.07 15.84
CA LEU A 551 -9.36 -9.43 15.40
C LEU A 551 -9.61 -8.01 14.86
N ASP A 552 -10.55 -7.85 13.92
CA ASP A 552 -10.80 -6.57 13.24
C ASP A 552 -11.21 -5.46 14.24
N ASP A 553 -12.05 -5.76 15.24
CA ASP A 553 -12.41 -4.78 16.28
C ASP A 553 -11.22 -4.46 17.20
N THR A 554 -10.36 -5.44 17.48
CA THR A 554 -9.13 -5.24 18.28
C THR A 554 -8.16 -4.31 17.54
N VAL A 555 -7.99 -4.51 16.22
CA VAL A 555 -7.18 -3.65 15.35
C VAL A 555 -7.80 -2.25 15.23
N ALA A 556 -9.11 -2.14 15.06
CA ALA A 556 -9.81 -0.85 15.03
C ALA A 556 -9.64 -0.06 16.34
N ALA A 557 -9.72 -0.74 17.50
CA ALA A 557 -9.50 -0.13 18.81
C ALA A 557 -8.05 0.33 19.00
N LEU A 558 -7.07 -0.46 18.57
CA LEU A 558 -5.64 -0.09 18.59
C LEU A 558 -5.35 1.11 17.68
N ASN A 559 -5.84 1.08 16.43
CA ASN A 559 -5.69 2.19 15.48
C ASN A 559 -6.34 3.48 15.98
N ASN A 560 -7.54 3.41 16.56
CA ASN A 560 -8.19 4.59 17.14
C ASN A 560 -7.37 5.17 18.29
N ARG A 561 -6.85 4.32 19.19
CA ARG A 561 -6.00 4.75 20.30
C ARG A 561 -4.68 5.34 19.82
N ALA A 562 -4.08 4.79 18.77
CA ALA A 562 -2.89 5.35 18.13
C ALA A 562 -3.16 6.72 17.49
N ASN A 563 -4.27 6.86 16.76
CA ASN A 563 -4.67 8.10 16.12
C ASN A 563 -4.89 9.21 17.16
N ILE A 564 -5.56 8.89 18.27
CA ILE A 564 -5.68 9.78 19.43
C ILE A 564 -4.27 10.12 19.97
N ALA A 565 -3.43 9.13 20.27
CA ALA A 565 -2.10 9.33 20.86
C ALA A 565 -1.15 10.17 19.97
N LEU A 566 -1.32 10.16 18.64
CA LEU A 566 -0.52 10.95 17.71
C LEU A 566 -1.08 12.36 17.48
N TYR A 567 -2.41 12.50 17.36
CA TYR A 567 -3.04 13.68 16.76
C TYR A 567 -4.09 14.37 17.65
N GLY A 568 -4.44 13.81 18.82
CA GLY A 568 -5.50 14.35 19.69
C GLY A 568 -6.92 14.20 19.16
N VAL A 569 -7.13 13.40 18.10
CA VAL A 569 -8.44 13.17 17.47
C VAL A 569 -8.74 11.67 17.34
N ASP A 570 -10.01 11.30 17.37
CA ASP A 570 -10.46 9.93 17.07
C ASP A 570 -10.39 9.61 15.56
N MET A 571 -10.71 8.37 15.15
CA MET A 571 -10.73 8.00 13.72
C MET A 571 -11.82 8.70 12.89
N ASN A 572 -12.78 9.38 13.52
CA ASN A 572 -13.78 10.22 12.85
C ASN A 572 -13.25 11.65 12.62
N GLY A 573 -12.06 11.98 13.15
CA GLY A 573 -11.48 13.32 13.13
C GLY A 573 -12.05 14.26 14.21
N ALA A 574 -12.81 13.74 15.19
CA ALA A 574 -13.32 14.53 16.30
C ALA A 574 -12.21 14.72 17.37
N PRO A 575 -11.98 15.95 17.87
CA PRO A 575 -11.04 16.17 18.97
C PRO A 575 -11.52 15.48 20.24
N VAL A 576 -10.57 14.90 20.99
CA VAL A 576 -10.83 14.33 22.32
C VAL A 576 -10.30 15.28 23.40
N ASP A 577 -10.77 15.09 24.64
CA ASP A 577 -10.25 15.84 25.77
C ASP A 577 -8.79 15.49 26.09
N PHE A 578 -8.10 16.39 26.80
CA PHE A 578 -6.68 16.22 27.11
C PHE A 578 -6.38 15.02 28.02
N ALA A 579 -7.29 14.58 28.88
CA ALA A 579 -7.08 13.40 29.71
C ALA A 579 -7.13 12.12 28.86
N THR A 580 -8.07 12.03 27.91
CA THR A 580 -8.13 10.95 26.91
C THR A 580 -6.90 10.93 26.01
N PHE A 581 -6.43 12.09 25.51
CA PHE A 581 -5.18 12.20 24.74
C PHE A 581 -3.96 11.72 25.54
N LYS A 582 -3.85 12.14 26.80
CA LYS A 582 -2.74 11.81 27.69
C LYS A 582 -2.72 10.34 28.12
N ASP A 583 -3.89 9.75 28.37
CA ASP A 583 -4.06 8.33 28.63
C ASP A 583 -3.65 7.50 27.40
N ALA A 584 -4.15 7.83 26.20
CA ALA A 584 -3.75 7.17 24.96
C ALA A 584 -2.23 7.27 24.70
N SER A 585 -1.63 8.44 24.92
CA SER A 585 -0.18 8.67 24.78
C SER A 585 0.65 7.81 25.75
N MET A 586 0.22 7.71 27.01
CA MET A 586 0.85 6.80 27.98
C MET A 586 0.68 5.33 27.60
N ARG A 587 -0.50 4.94 27.12
CA ARG A 587 -0.80 3.56 26.71
C ARG A 587 0.00 3.10 25.51
N MET A 588 0.14 3.92 24.49
CA MET A 588 0.81 3.57 23.23
C MET A 588 2.33 3.84 23.29
N PHE A 589 2.77 4.96 23.86
CA PHE A 589 4.15 5.43 23.74
C PHE A 589 4.92 5.48 25.07
N GLY A 590 4.23 5.35 26.21
CA GLY A 590 4.84 5.46 27.54
C GLY A 590 5.25 6.90 27.89
N THR A 591 4.74 7.88 27.15
CA THR A 591 5.04 9.30 27.32
C THR A 591 3.79 10.05 27.75
N ALA A 592 3.85 10.72 28.89
CA ALA A 592 2.80 11.63 29.33
C ALA A 592 3.07 13.02 28.73
N PRO A 593 2.26 13.52 27.78
CA PRO A 593 2.25 14.94 27.46
C PRO A 593 1.93 15.72 28.75
N LYS A 594 2.67 16.82 29.00
CA LYS A 594 2.43 17.68 30.16
C LYS A 594 1.22 18.56 29.91
N ASN A 595 1.18 19.17 28.73
CA ASN A 595 0.17 20.10 28.24
C ASN A 595 -0.40 19.64 26.87
N PRO A 596 -1.51 20.21 26.35
CA PRO A 596 -2.14 19.75 25.11
C PRO A 596 -1.34 20.05 23.83
N CYS A 597 -0.26 20.83 23.93
CA CYS A 597 0.64 21.15 22.84
C CYS A 597 1.85 20.21 22.75
N ASP A 598 2.09 19.35 23.75
CA ASP A 598 3.17 18.35 23.75
C ASP A 598 2.85 17.17 22.81
N GLY A 599 2.81 17.42 21.50
CA GLY A 599 2.59 16.42 20.45
C GLY A 599 3.63 16.52 19.32
N PRO A 600 3.57 15.66 18.30
CA PRO A 600 4.49 15.72 17.14
C PRO A 600 4.44 17.08 16.42
N ASN A 601 3.29 17.74 16.43
CA ASN A 601 3.09 19.05 15.79
C ASN A 601 3.71 20.22 16.58
N ALA A 602 4.30 20.03 17.77
CA ALA A 602 4.79 21.09 18.65
C ALA A 602 5.75 22.10 17.97
N GLN A 603 6.53 21.66 16.97
CA GLN A 603 7.47 22.54 16.25
C GLN A 603 6.89 23.18 14.99
N THR A 604 5.81 22.62 14.42
CA THR A 604 5.36 22.92 13.04
C THR A 604 3.93 23.44 12.96
N GLY A 605 3.06 23.02 13.88
CA GLY A 605 1.61 23.06 13.71
C GLY A 605 1.10 22.14 12.59
N PRO A 606 -0.22 22.18 12.29
CA PRO A 606 -1.24 22.93 13.05
C PRO A 606 -1.48 22.32 14.43
N HIS A 607 -1.87 23.16 15.38
CA HIS A 607 -2.19 22.78 16.76
C HIS A 607 -3.69 22.71 16.96
N SER A 608 -4.14 21.85 17.87
CA SER A 608 -5.55 21.66 18.17
C SER A 608 -6.16 22.89 18.89
N PRO A 609 -7.48 23.11 18.82
CA PRO A 609 -8.15 24.21 19.51
C PRO A 609 -7.88 24.23 21.03
N GLU A 610 -7.68 23.06 21.64
CA GLU A 610 -7.43 22.87 23.07
C GLU A 610 -5.99 23.26 23.45
N CYS A 611 -5.00 22.98 22.59
CA CYS A 611 -3.65 23.54 22.73
C CYS A 611 -3.69 25.07 22.61
N LEU A 612 -4.43 25.59 21.62
CA LEU A 612 -4.54 27.04 21.42
C LEU A 612 -5.21 27.73 22.62
N ASP A 613 -6.25 27.15 23.20
CA ASP A 613 -6.90 27.67 24.43
C ASP A 613 -5.96 27.60 25.64
N TYR A 614 -5.20 26.50 25.79
CA TYR A 614 -4.15 26.42 26.81
C TYR A 614 -3.11 27.55 26.66
N LEU A 615 -2.64 27.85 25.44
CA LEU A 615 -1.73 28.98 25.19
C LEU A 615 -2.38 30.34 25.44
N TRP A 616 -3.67 30.51 25.10
CA TRP A 616 -4.44 31.73 25.35
C TRP A 616 -4.59 32.02 26.85
N ARG A 617 -5.01 31.00 27.62
CA ARG A 617 -5.13 31.02 29.10
C ARG A 617 -3.80 31.19 29.83
N THR A 618 -2.67 30.89 29.19
CA THR A 618 -1.32 31.00 29.77
C THR A 618 -0.46 32.06 29.08
N SER A 619 -1.04 32.94 28.27
CA SER A 619 -0.32 33.90 27.39
C SER A 619 0.66 34.83 28.13
N GLY A 620 0.35 35.24 29.36
CA GLY A 620 1.23 36.04 30.21
C GLY A 620 2.26 35.25 31.04
N ASN A 621 2.31 33.92 30.92
CA ASN A 621 3.26 33.06 31.65
C ASN A 621 3.91 32.01 30.71
N PRO A 622 5.00 32.36 29.99
CA PRO A 622 5.77 31.39 29.20
C PRO A 622 6.45 30.29 30.04
N GLY A 623 6.52 30.44 31.36
CA GLY A 623 7.00 29.38 32.27
C GLY A 623 5.99 28.25 32.49
N ALA A 624 4.74 28.40 32.04
CA ALA A 624 3.69 27.39 32.20
C ALA A 624 4.02 26.07 31.47
N ASP A 625 4.49 26.15 30.21
CA ASP A 625 4.74 24.99 29.34
C ASP A 625 5.66 23.94 29.98
N ALA A 626 6.65 24.39 30.75
CA ALA A 626 7.68 23.53 31.34
C ALA A 626 7.13 22.60 32.44
N ASN A 627 6.09 23.02 33.18
CA ASN A 627 5.72 22.48 34.50
C ASN A 627 4.22 22.18 34.67
N VAL A 628 3.51 21.83 33.59
CA VAL A 628 2.09 21.45 33.69
C VAL A 628 1.91 20.07 34.34
N THR A 629 1.64 20.07 35.64
CA THR A 629 1.00 18.96 36.38
C THR A 629 -0.49 19.20 36.65
N VAL A 630 -1.00 20.37 36.26
CA VAL A 630 -2.39 20.83 36.47
C VAL A 630 -3.23 20.52 35.23
N ASP A 631 -4.51 20.22 35.39
CA ASP A 631 -5.42 20.03 34.25
C ASP A 631 -5.56 21.35 33.45
N PRO A 632 -5.22 21.38 32.14
CA PRO A 632 -5.34 22.57 31.29
C PRO A 632 -6.74 23.20 31.29
N THR A 633 -7.80 22.39 31.39
CA THR A 633 -9.19 22.86 31.41
C THR A 633 -9.53 23.62 32.70
N SER A 634 -8.86 23.27 33.80
CA SER A 634 -9.01 23.90 35.12
C SER A 634 -8.24 25.22 35.28
N LEU A 635 -7.35 25.54 34.35
CA LEU A 635 -6.59 26.79 34.39
C LEU A 635 -7.55 27.98 34.20
N PRO A 636 -7.55 28.97 35.13
CA PRO A 636 -8.37 30.15 34.98
C PRO A 636 -7.90 31.00 33.80
N TYR A 637 -8.83 31.73 33.19
CA TYR A 637 -8.54 32.78 32.21
C TYR A 637 -7.92 34.02 32.91
N GLN A 638 -6.71 33.85 33.44
CA GLN A 638 -5.98 34.84 34.24
C GLN A 638 -5.28 35.90 33.39
N TYR A 639 -4.94 35.57 32.15
CA TYR A 639 -4.37 36.49 31.17
C TYR A 639 -5.46 37.01 30.25
N CYS A 640 -5.65 36.49 29.03
CA CYS A 640 -6.84 36.82 28.24
C CYS A 640 -8.08 36.01 28.68
N GLY A 641 -9.26 36.57 28.40
CA GLY A 641 -10.57 36.03 28.78
C GLY A 641 -11.21 35.10 27.75
N ALA A 642 -12.12 34.23 28.21
CA ALA A 642 -12.91 33.34 27.36
C ALA A 642 -13.80 34.08 26.34
N ALA A 643 -14.20 35.31 26.65
CA ALA A 643 -15.08 36.12 25.82
C ALA A 643 -14.34 36.97 24.76
N GLY A 644 -12.99 36.99 24.77
CA GLY A 644 -12.19 37.83 23.88
C GLY A 644 -12.38 37.50 22.40
N LEU A 645 -12.41 38.52 21.53
CA LEU A 645 -12.71 38.31 20.10
C LEU A 645 -11.71 37.42 19.36
N LEU A 646 -10.49 37.24 19.88
CA LEU A 646 -9.47 36.34 19.32
C LEU A 646 -9.31 35.03 20.11
N ALA A 647 -10.23 34.70 21.03
CA ALA A 647 -10.23 33.41 21.72
C ALA A 647 -10.40 32.24 20.71
N PRO A 648 -9.60 31.15 20.82
CA PRO A 648 -9.65 30.03 19.88
C PRO A 648 -10.89 29.13 20.07
N LEU A 649 -11.55 29.22 21.23
CA LEU A 649 -12.85 28.61 21.50
C LEU A 649 -13.91 29.70 21.66
N ASN A 650 -15.14 29.39 21.25
CA ASN A 650 -16.33 30.19 21.53
C ASN A 650 -16.76 30.00 23.00
N ALA A 651 -17.70 30.83 23.47
CA ALA A 651 -18.19 30.78 24.85
C ALA A 651 -18.95 29.49 25.24
N ASP A 652 -19.32 28.66 24.25
CA ASP A 652 -19.90 27.32 24.44
C ASP A 652 -18.84 26.19 24.39
N GLY A 653 -17.57 26.52 24.23
CA GLY A 653 -16.45 25.59 24.08
C GLY A 653 -16.21 25.09 22.66
N THR A 654 -17.00 25.50 21.66
CA THR A 654 -16.80 25.06 20.27
C THR A 654 -15.60 25.75 19.60
N PRO A 655 -14.84 25.09 18.71
CA PRO A 655 -13.71 25.71 18.02
C PRO A 655 -14.11 26.91 17.14
N ASN A 656 -13.53 28.07 17.44
CA ASN A 656 -13.64 29.25 16.58
C ASN A 656 -12.65 29.10 15.42
N GLN A 657 -13.08 28.48 14.33
CA GLN A 657 -12.20 28.12 13.20
C GLN A 657 -11.43 29.31 12.59
N ALA A 658 -11.99 30.53 12.63
CA ALA A 658 -11.29 31.72 12.17
C ALA A 658 -10.10 32.08 13.09
N ASN A 659 -10.31 32.07 14.40
CA ASN A 659 -9.27 32.34 15.40
C ASN A 659 -8.25 31.20 15.49
N VAL A 660 -8.69 29.94 15.38
CA VAL A 660 -7.82 28.76 15.28
C VAL A 660 -6.90 28.84 14.06
N ALA A 661 -7.42 29.23 12.89
CA ALA A 661 -6.62 29.43 11.68
C ALA A 661 -5.67 30.64 11.81
N ALA A 662 -6.12 31.75 12.39
CA ALA A 662 -5.30 32.95 12.61
C ALA A 662 -4.14 32.69 13.59
N ALA A 663 -4.38 31.92 14.66
CA ALA A 663 -3.33 31.50 15.58
C ALA A 663 -2.36 30.55 14.89
N ASN A 664 -2.85 29.47 14.26
CA ASN A 664 -2.02 28.49 13.56
C ASN A 664 -1.21 29.06 12.37
N ALA A 665 -1.57 30.24 11.84
CA ALA A 665 -0.76 30.95 10.85
C ALA A 665 0.63 31.40 11.39
N ASN A 666 0.83 31.43 12.72
CA ASN A 666 2.12 31.70 13.36
C ASN A 666 3.01 30.44 13.50
N GLY A 667 2.53 29.27 13.08
CA GLY A 667 3.32 28.04 12.95
C GLY A 667 3.68 27.35 14.26
N SER A 668 4.89 27.59 14.76
CA SER A 668 5.46 26.90 15.92
C SER A 668 4.87 27.42 17.25
N LEU A 669 4.94 26.61 18.31
CA LEU A 669 4.45 27.04 19.64
C LEU A 669 5.07 28.36 20.14
N PRO A 670 6.38 28.64 19.97
CA PRO A 670 6.94 29.96 20.29
C PRO A 670 6.32 31.11 19.49
N GLY A 671 5.98 30.89 18.22
CA GLY A 671 5.31 31.90 17.38
C GLY A 671 3.89 32.20 17.86
N ILE A 672 3.10 31.16 18.15
CA ILE A 672 1.72 31.29 18.66
C ILE A 672 1.69 31.90 20.06
N ARG A 673 2.60 31.46 20.94
CA ARG A 673 2.76 32.04 22.28
C ARG A 673 3.18 33.51 22.19
N GLY A 674 4.09 33.87 21.28
CA GLY A 674 4.45 35.27 21.01
C GLY A 674 3.26 36.11 20.51
N PHE A 675 2.45 35.57 19.60
CA PHE A 675 1.22 36.20 19.10
C PHE A 675 0.24 36.50 20.25
N TYR A 676 -0.15 35.50 21.04
CA TYR A 676 -1.07 35.70 22.17
C TYR A 676 -0.47 36.55 23.30
N GLN A 677 0.83 36.42 23.59
CA GLN A 677 1.51 37.26 24.57
C GLN A 677 1.52 38.74 24.13
N SER A 678 1.70 39.03 22.84
CA SER A 678 1.68 40.41 22.33
C SER A 678 0.30 41.07 22.51
N ILE A 679 -0.79 40.32 22.29
CA ILE A 679 -2.17 40.76 22.54
C ILE A 679 -2.39 41.07 24.03
N PHE A 680 -1.97 40.17 24.93
CA PHE A 680 -2.09 40.38 26.37
C PHE A 680 -1.28 41.58 26.87
N GLN A 681 -0.02 41.73 26.42
CA GLN A 681 0.85 42.85 26.80
C GLN A 681 0.32 44.19 26.27
N ALA A 682 -0.19 44.24 25.04
CA ALA A 682 -0.79 45.46 24.49
C ALA A 682 -2.09 45.85 25.23
N ALA A 683 -2.90 44.88 25.67
CA ALA A 683 -4.10 45.16 26.46
C ALA A 683 -3.75 45.74 27.84
N ARG A 684 -2.66 45.25 28.45
CA ARG A 684 -2.27 45.58 29.81
C ARG A 684 -1.41 46.85 29.95
N ASP A 685 -0.32 46.95 29.19
CA ASP A 685 0.77 47.89 29.44
C ASP A 685 1.08 48.83 28.24
N SER A 686 0.20 48.91 27.22
CA SER A 686 0.38 49.83 26.08
C SER A 686 0.24 51.30 26.47
N SER A 687 1.14 52.15 25.98
CA SER A 687 1.04 53.62 26.06
C SER A 687 0.22 54.25 24.91
N ASP A 688 -0.05 53.48 23.85
CA ASP A 688 -0.97 53.86 22.77
C ASP A 688 -2.38 53.38 23.14
N PHE A 689 -3.32 54.31 23.24
CA PHE A 689 -4.71 54.02 23.63
C PHE A 689 -5.47 53.21 22.56
N ASP A 690 -5.28 53.50 21.27
CA ASP A 690 -6.00 52.78 20.21
C ASP A 690 -5.51 51.34 20.11
N ALA A 691 -4.20 51.14 20.28
CA ALA A 691 -3.61 49.80 20.43
C ALA A 691 -4.13 49.09 21.69
N GLN A 692 -4.22 49.79 22.83
CA GLN A 692 -4.75 49.23 24.08
C GLN A 692 -6.23 48.84 23.96
N ALA A 693 -7.06 49.71 23.38
CA ALA A 693 -8.50 49.47 23.21
C ALA A 693 -8.77 48.31 22.23
N ALA A 694 -8.00 48.21 21.14
CA ALA A 694 -8.07 47.08 20.23
C ALA A 694 -7.64 45.77 20.92
N ALA A 695 -6.54 45.80 21.68
CA ALA A 695 -6.05 44.64 22.41
C ALA A 695 -6.99 44.20 23.54
N MET A 696 -7.58 45.14 24.30
CA MET A 696 -8.61 44.86 25.32
C MET A 696 -9.88 44.24 24.71
N ARG A 697 -10.28 44.66 23.50
CA ARG A 697 -11.38 44.02 22.76
C ARG A 697 -11.00 42.61 22.31
N ASN A 698 -9.78 42.41 21.81
CA ASN A 698 -9.33 41.10 21.35
C ASN A 698 -9.12 40.10 22.50
N CYS A 699 -8.58 40.55 23.63
CA CYS A 699 -8.20 39.76 24.80
C CYS A 699 -9.37 39.54 25.77
N TYR A 700 -10.27 40.51 25.94
CA TYR A 700 -11.36 40.47 26.93
C TYR A 700 -12.76 40.79 26.37
N ASN A 701 -12.86 41.26 25.13
CA ASN A 701 -14.08 41.85 24.55
C ASN A 701 -14.62 43.03 25.37
N ILE A 702 -13.69 43.81 25.94
CA ILE A 702 -13.97 45.09 26.60
C ILE A 702 -13.66 46.21 25.60
N ASN A 703 -14.62 47.10 25.37
CA ASN A 703 -14.37 48.37 24.70
C ASN A 703 -13.91 49.38 25.76
N LEU A 704 -12.66 49.87 25.63
CA LEU A 704 -12.25 51.07 26.36
C LEU A 704 -12.84 52.31 25.67
N GLU A 705 -13.35 53.25 26.46
CA GLU A 705 -13.68 54.59 25.98
C GLU A 705 -12.42 55.48 26.04
N PRO A 706 -12.18 56.38 25.06
CA PRO A 706 -11.04 57.28 25.09
C PRO A 706 -11.02 58.12 26.37
N PRO A 707 -9.84 58.32 27.02
CA PRO A 707 -9.76 59.16 28.20
C PRO A 707 -10.21 60.59 27.85
N VAL A 708 -11.25 61.06 28.54
CA VAL A 708 -11.82 62.39 28.31
C VAL A 708 -10.72 63.43 28.48
N ALA A 709 -10.41 64.16 27.40
CA ALA A 709 -9.29 65.09 27.37
C ALA A 709 -9.38 66.10 28.54
N PRO A 710 -8.29 66.30 29.31
CA PRO A 710 -8.34 67.07 30.55
C PRO A 710 -8.70 68.53 30.29
N THR A 711 -9.92 68.90 30.68
CA THR A 711 -10.61 70.18 30.38
C THR A 711 -9.95 71.43 30.95
N GLY A 712 -8.84 71.29 31.69
CA GLY A 712 -8.06 72.37 32.29
C GLY A 712 -6.75 72.73 31.56
N SER A 713 -6.49 72.21 30.35
CA SER A 713 -5.18 72.34 29.68
C SER A 713 -5.19 72.94 28.26
N CYS A 714 -6.23 73.69 27.90
CA CYS A 714 -6.05 74.70 26.84
C CYS A 714 -5.13 75.81 27.36
N PRO A 715 -3.94 76.05 26.78
CA PRO A 715 -3.19 77.27 27.09
C PRO A 715 -4.04 78.50 26.72
N PRO A 716 -3.90 79.63 27.44
CA PRO A 716 -4.67 80.83 27.15
C PRO A 716 -4.45 81.25 25.68
N PRO A 717 -5.50 81.61 24.94
CA PRO A 717 -5.45 81.71 23.49
C PRO A 717 -4.46 82.78 23.03
N ASN A 718 -3.41 82.37 22.34
CA ASN A 718 -2.60 83.26 21.53
C ASN A 718 -3.49 83.79 20.39
N PRO A 719 -3.75 85.11 20.28
CA PRO A 719 -4.72 85.68 19.34
C PRO A 719 -4.27 85.68 17.86
N THR A 720 -3.34 84.79 17.49
CA THR A 720 -2.80 84.64 16.13
C THR A 720 -3.01 83.25 15.51
N ASP A 721 -3.45 82.24 16.27
CA ASP A 721 -3.65 80.87 15.77
C ASP A 721 -5.14 80.62 15.46
N TRP A 722 -5.50 80.52 14.18
CA TRP A 722 -6.90 80.51 13.73
C TRP A 722 -7.54 79.12 13.70
N ASN A 723 -6.77 78.07 13.95
CA ASN A 723 -7.16 76.67 13.74
C ASN A 723 -7.96 76.03 14.89
N CYS A 724 -8.24 76.78 15.97
CA CYS A 724 -8.88 76.24 17.19
C CYS A 724 -10.38 76.59 17.35
N LEU A 725 -11.08 76.94 16.27
CA LEU A 725 -12.54 77.10 16.27
C LEU A 725 -13.24 75.76 16.04
N GLY A 726 -13.50 75.02 17.12
CA GLY A 726 -14.37 73.84 17.09
C GLY A 726 -15.84 74.20 16.81
N PRO A 727 -16.64 73.29 16.23
CA PRO A 727 -18.01 73.58 15.78
C PRO A 727 -19.03 73.63 16.94
N SER A 728 -19.07 74.76 17.67
CA SER A 728 -20.03 74.99 18.74
C SER A 728 -21.38 75.51 18.24
N ALA A 729 -22.37 74.62 18.18
CA ALA A 729 -23.82 74.85 18.32
C ALA A 729 -24.40 76.21 17.84
N THR A 730 -24.94 76.23 16.61
CA THR A 730 -26.01 77.17 16.21
C THR A 730 -27.22 76.37 15.72
N ALA A 731 -28.36 76.51 16.41
CA ALA A 731 -29.63 75.92 16.01
C ALA A 731 -30.32 76.73 14.89
N GLN A 732 -31.18 76.05 14.13
CA GLN A 732 -32.09 76.59 13.11
C GLN A 732 -33.13 77.57 13.74
N PRO A 733 -33.69 78.56 13.02
CA PRO A 733 -34.82 78.27 12.11
C PRO A 733 -35.02 79.15 10.83
N GLU A 734 -35.53 78.48 9.80
CA GLU A 734 -36.66 78.82 8.88
C GLU A 734 -36.83 80.16 8.10
N VAL A 735 -36.99 79.97 6.78
CA VAL A 735 -38.05 80.50 5.86
C VAL A 735 -38.18 82.01 5.56
N PHE A 736 -38.03 82.37 4.27
CA PHE A 736 -38.97 83.10 3.38
C PHE A 736 -38.30 83.23 1.97
N ALA A 737 -38.93 83.45 0.81
CA ALA A 737 -40.15 82.91 0.16
C ALA A 737 -40.24 83.48 -1.30
N VAL A 738 -41.29 83.12 -2.07
CA VAL A 738 -41.79 83.82 -3.30
C VAL A 738 -41.09 83.55 -4.66
N CYS A 739 -41.76 82.74 -5.49
CA CYS A 739 -41.66 82.64 -6.97
C CYS A 739 -42.47 83.80 -7.64
N PRO A 740 -42.65 84.00 -9.00
CA PRO A 740 -42.70 82.96 -10.05
C PRO A 740 -42.40 83.34 -11.54
N LYS A 741 -42.64 82.35 -12.46
CA LYS A 741 -42.80 82.45 -13.95
C LYS A 741 -41.50 82.81 -14.72
N ASN A 742 -41.14 82.23 -15.87
CA ASN A 742 -41.76 81.23 -16.79
C ASN A 742 -40.62 80.60 -17.68
N ASP A 743 -40.75 79.72 -18.69
CA ASP A 743 -41.88 79.17 -19.49
C ASP A 743 -41.56 77.79 -20.17
N TYR A 744 -42.44 77.32 -21.07
CA TYR A 744 -42.40 76.12 -21.96
C TYR A 744 -41.21 76.06 -22.99
N THR A 745 -40.81 74.94 -23.66
CA THR A 745 -41.12 73.48 -23.62
C THR A 745 -40.09 72.58 -24.37
N VAL A 746 -39.98 71.32 -23.93
CA VAL A 746 -39.78 70.04 -24.67
C VAL A 746 -38.78 69.94 -25.85
N ALA A 747 -37.75 69.07 -25.67
CA ALA A 747 -37.22 68.19 -26.72
C ALA A 747 -36.68 66.86 -26.14
N ARG A 748 -36.91 65.72 -26.83
CA ARG A 748 -36.38 64.39 -26.48
C ARG A 748 -35.21 64.00 -27.39
N ARG A 749 -34.07 63.50 -26.85
CA ARG A 749 -33.46 62.20 -27.29
C ARG A 749 -32.24 61.72 -26.48
N ARG A 750 -32.43 60.56 -25.83
CA ARG A 750 -31.56 59.37 -25.68
C ARG A 750 -29.99 59.48 -25.67
N ARG A 751 -29.46 58.84 -24.61
CA ARG A 751 -28.28 57.93 -24.50
C ARG A 751 -26.93 58.47 -23.97
N ARG A 752 -26.47 57.76 -22.92
CA ARG A 752 -25.10 57.42 -22.47
C ARG A 752 -23.92 57.94 -23.34
N GLY A 753 -22.84 58.50 -22.83
CA GLY A 753 -22.42 58.77 -21.44
C GLY A 753 -21.10 58.10 -21.04
N GLN A 754 -20.18 58.92 -20.47
CA GLN A 754 -19.08 58.59 -19.53
C GLN A 754 -18.02 57.53 -19.92
N THR A 755 -16.70 57.68 -19.67
CA THR A 755 -15.79 58.77 -19.24
C THR A 755 -14.36 58.29 -19.64
N GLY A 756 -13.28 59.07 -19.78
CA GLY A 756 -12.84 60.27 -19.05
C GLY A 756 -11.98 59.86 -17.84
N ALA A 757 -10.73 60.28 -17.64
CA ALA A 757 -9.85 61.13 -18.45
C ALA A 757 -8.36 60.81 -18.13
N ALA A 758 -7.40 61.49 -18.76
CA ALA A 758 -5.97 61.12 -18.70
C ALA A 758 -5.00 62.28 -18.38
N VAL A 759 -3.99 61.98 -17.54
CA VAL A 759 -2.54 62.27 -17.72
C VAL A 759 -1.99 63.71 -17.52
N ARG A 760 -0.74 63.76 -16.98
CA ARG A 760 0.17 64.91 -16.65
C ARG A 760 -0.17 65.69 -15.36
N GLY A 761 0.76 66.02 -14.45
CA GLY A 761 2.13 65.53 -14.20
C GLY A 761 3.31 66.32 -14.80
N ARG A 762 4.25 66.81 -13.94
CA ARG A 762 5.71 67.04 -14.20
C ARG A 762 6.42 67.82 -13.06
N LEU A 763 7.66 67.41 -12.72
CA LEU A 763 8.84 68.20 -12.24
C LEU A 763 8.74 68.99 -10.90
N MET A 764 9.81 69.22 -10.11
CA MET A 764 11.17 68.61 -10.03
C MET A 764 11.87 68.99 -8.69
N ALA A 765 13.06 68.39 -8.46
CA ALA A 765 14.19 68.90 -7.65
C ALA A 765 14.16 68.79 -6.09
N ARG A 766 15.10 67.96 -5.60
CA ARG A 766 15.85 68.04 -4.32
C ARG A 766 16.83 69.26 -4.32
N PRO A 767 17.63 69.62 -3.27
CA PRO A 767 18.11 68.77 -2.17
C PRO A 767 18.41 69.37 -0.75
N THR A 768 18.70 68.43 0.18
CA THR A 768 19.68 68.47 1.31
C THR A 768 19.48 69.31 2.59
N ILE A 769 19.86 68.66 3.70
CA ILE A 769 20.21 69.18 5.05
C ILE A 769 19.01 69.80 5.78
N ARG A 770 18.56 69.23 6.92
CA ARG A 770 19.36 68.66 8.01
C ARG A 770 18.86 67.29 8.50
#